data_AF-A0AAN4VVE8-F1
#
_entry.id   AF-A0AAN4VVE8-F1
#
_cell.length_a   1.000
_cell.length_b   1.000
_cell.length_c   1.000
_cell.angle_alpha   90.00
_cell.angle_beta   90.00
_cell.angle_gamma   90.00
#
_symmetry.space_group_name_H-M   'P 1'
#
loop_
_entity.id
_entity.type
_entity.pdbx_description
1 polymer ?
#
loop_
_entity_poly.entity_id
_entity_poly.type
_entity_poly.pdbx_seq_one_letter_code
_entity_poly.pdbx_strand_id
1 'polypeptide(L)'
;MPYFFVPHNRNREQAFQAKYTLLFLYMKHSQKLKTVYDNLQFAVSKSILHQEIQATSSEDMQVQIGADKLINFGSCSYLGLEFHPKLRQYAKDAIDQFGTQFSSSRAYASISLYKELEALFVQIFECPVVIAPTTTLAHASAIPTLVDNEDIILLDHQAHRSISAAVDLCRARGVQAELLPHNRMDLLENKILHYRNTGRKVWYMADGVYSMYGDAAPLEELQRLLDKYDNLYLYLDDAHGMGWYGKNGRGYVHNALRNHPRLVITTSLAKAYATGGAVICSENAAMMSLIRTVGGPMVTSGPLQPATLGAAIASANIMLSEEFLPLQAKLMENIQTVNDWFEERDYPLVRKNDTPIFFWGTSYPELAHEMIASLKADGYWTNLGTFPATSIRKSGVRFTVTALHQKADILALLNKMEAAYWEGISQLDINEQQIFRPFKLKKKQKVSIIPKPQHALKLKRYHSVHEMEKPWRSLFQDAGQLSYEGLSSLEKVFTQLPKEERWNFHYFGVFHDQQLIAAGLFTELKIKLDIFSGAEVSEYAETMRKIYGPNYLCERVLMAGTLITEGEHLKWQAALEDTLKAKSFDLINQFYEDLKAQYNTKHGFMLCFPQESQNSALHQKIVQKGWVAAPLPAYHYYDLKPFSSITAYLQAMSLKKRKNIRQKVLRHREELLFEWNGQANNLQDYQLYLNVQKKGRAINTAPLPKAWFEEMERDPHWQILRIRHRVSDQLIAVVWIYAGNSHIEIKLIGLDHSFYSLNPYGQVLYEVLNRAFLMGWQTLFAGFSTDMEKRKFNSQKQQLITYAQMEESFELVDLEFNGGQIKAG
;
A
#
# COMPACT_ATOMS: atom_id res chain seq x y z
N MET A 1 42.08 -16.57 8.46
CA MET A 1 41.36 -17.08 7.28
C MET A 1 40.23 -17.97 7.76
N PRO A 2 38.99 -17.66 7.38
CA PRO A 2 38.18 -18.73 6.78
C PRO A 2 37.47 -18.29 5.49
N TYR A 3 37.36 -19.28 4.62
CA TYR A 3 36.89 -19.30 3.24
C TYR A 3 35.47 -18.77 3.04
N PHE A 4 35.32 -17.77 2.17
CA PHE A 4 34.04 -17.44 1.53
C PHE A 4 33.82 -18.38 0.34
N PHE A 5 32.93 -19.37 0.48
CA PHE A 5 32.32 -20.01 -0.68
C PHE A 5 31.21 -19.10 -1.19
N VAL A 6 31.38 -18.57 -2.40
CA VAL A 6 30.34 -17.87 -3.16
C VAL A 6 29.65 -18.88 -4.08
N PRO A 7 28.36 -19.22 -3.88
CA PRO A 7 27.60 -19.88 -4.93
C PRO A 7 27.06 -18.82 -5.88
N HIS A 8 27.62 -18.82 -7.09
CA HIS A 8 27.04 -18.15 -8.27
C HIS A 8 25.59 -18.59 -8.50
N ASN A 9 24.78 -17.66 -9.04
CA ASN A 9 23.36 -17.75 -9.45
C ASN A 9 22.25 -17.28 -8.47
N ARG A 10 22.59 -16.61 -7.36
CA ARG A 10 21.64 -16.15 -6.30
C ARG A 10 20.93 -14.79 -6.49
N ASN A 11 21.12 -14.07 -7.59
CA ASN A 11 21.06 -12.59 -7.51
C ASN A 11 19.79 -11.87 -8.02
N ARG A 12 18.74 -12.55 -8.52
CA ARG A 12 17.53 -11.85 -9.03
C ARG A 12 16.33 -11.83 -8.09
N GLU A 13 16.17 -12.82 -7.21
CA GLU A 13 14.92 -13.02 -6.47
C GLU A 13 14.92 -12.41 -5.06
N GLN A 14 16.06 -12.38 -4.35
CA GLN A 14 16.17 -11.61 -3.10
C GLN A 14 16.05 -10.09 -3.35
N ALA A 15 16.42 -9.63 -4.55
CA ALA A 15 16.16 -8.27 -5.02
C ALA A 15 14.67 -7.97 -5.31
N PHE A 16 13.84 -9.01 -5.45
CA PHE A 16 12.42 -8.88 -5.75
C PHE A 16 11.59 -8.59 -4.49
N GLN A 17 11.98 -9.11 -3.32
CA GLN A 17 11.21 -8.94 -2.08
C GLN A 17 11.37 -7.57 -1.42
N ALA A 18 12.54 -6.95 -1.50
CA ALA A 18 12.69 -5.60 -0.95
C ALA A 18 12.04 -4.51 -1.82
N LYS A 19 11.79 -4.81 -3.10
CA LYS A 19 11.32 -3.86 -4.12
C LYS A 19 9.99 -3.20 -3.80
N TYR A 20 9.17 -3.81 -2.97
CA TYR A 20 7.80 -3.35 -2.77
C TYR A 20 7.59 -2.64 -1.41
N THR A 21 8.51 -2.86 -0.46
CA THR A 21 8.25 -2.62 0.98
C THR A 21 8.84 -1.31 1.53
N LEU A 22 9.84 -0.71 0.87
CA LEU A 22 10.68 0.33 1.52
C LEU A 22 10.16 1.77 1.40
N LEU A 23 9.29 2.06 0.42
CA LEU A 23 8.78 3.42 0.21
C LEU A 23 7.91 3.92 1.37
N PHE A 24 7.21 2.99 2.03
CA PHE A 24 6.22 3.27 3.07
C PHE A 24 6.58 2.71 4.45
N LEU A 25 7.75 2.08 4.58
CA LEU A 25 8.36 1.70 5.87
C LEU A 25 8.49 2.88 6.86
N TYR A 26 8.21 4.12 6.44
CA TYR A 26 8.28 5.33 7.26
C TYR A 26 6.97 6.14 7.36
N MET A 27 5.84 5.66 6.82
CA MET A 27 4.57 6.26 7.25
C MET A 27 4.39 5.93 8.73
N LYS A 28 4.31 6.97 9.56
CA LYS A 28 3.93 6.81 10.96
C LYS A 28 2.63 6.02 10.99
N HIS A 29 2.43 5.22 12.04
CA HIS A 29 1.17 4.50 12.24
C HIS A 29 -0.07 5.39 12.01
N SER A 30 -0.04 6.63 12.53
CA SER A 30 -1.09 7.61 12.31
C SER A 30 -1.37 7.97 10.84
N GLN A 31 -0.39 7.88 9.95
CA GLN A 31 -0.52 8.18 8.52
C GLN A 31 -1.04 6.98 7.74
N LYS A 32 -0.63 5.76 8.11
CA LYS A 32 -1.24 4.51 7.60
C LYS A 32 -2.72 4.48 7.97
N LEU A 33 -3.04 4.75 9.24
CA LEU A 33 -4.41 4.88 9.70
C LEU A 33 -5.18 5.97 8.96
N LYS A 34 -4.57 7.15 8.75
CA LYS A 34 -5.20 8.21 7.97
C LYS A 34 -5.52 7.77 6.54
N THR A 35 -4.60 7.06 5.88
CA THR A 35 -4.83 6.52 4.52
C THR A 35 -6.01 5.55 4.48
N VAL A 36 -6.06 4.61 5.43
CA VAL A 36 -7.18 3.68 5.57
C VAL A 36 -8.48 4.44 5.84
N TYR A 37 -8.43 5.41 6.76
CA TYR A 37 -9.57 6.25 7.12
C TYR A 37 -10.08 7.02 5.91
N ASP A 38 -9.24 7.80 5.22
CA ASP A 38 -9.62 8.60 4.06
C ASP A 38 -10.20 7.74 2.94
N ASN A 39 -9.64 6.55 2.68
CA ASN A 39 -10.16 5.62 1.68
C ASN A 39 -11.57 5.11 2.03
N LEU A 40 -11.84 4.82 3.30
CA LEU A 40 -13.12 4.28 3.76
C LEU A 40 -14.17 5.36 4.03
N GLN A 41 -13.77 6.60 4.36
CA GLN A 41 -14.68 7.69 4.71
C GLN A 41 -15.74 7.96 3.64
N PHE A 42 -15.37 7.83 2.36
CA PHE A 42 -16.33 8.04 1.28
C PHE A 42 -17.37 6.91 1.18
N ALA A 43 -16.97 5.67 1.42
CA ALA A 43 -17.92 4.57 1.49
C ALA A 43 -18.86 4.72 2.70
N VAL A 44 -18.36 5.27 3.82
CA VAL A 44 -19.19 5.63 4.98
C VAL A 44 -20.19 6.73 4.63
N SER A 45 -19.76 7.81 3.96
CA SER A 45 -20.65 8.93 3.61
C SER A 45 -21.74 8.54 2.61
N LYS A 46 -21.51 7.49 1.80
CA LYS A 46 -22.52 6.87 0.92
C LYS A 46 -23.35 5.77 1.60
N SER A 47 -23.21 5.56 2.91
CA SER A 47 -23.88 4.50 3.65
C SER A 47 -23.64 3.10 3.06
N ILE A 48 -22.44 2.85 2.52
CA ILE A 48 -21.99 1.53 2.01
C ILE A 48 -21.35 0.73 3.16
N LEU A 49 -20.62 1.41 4.05
CA LEU A 49 -20.01 0.83 5.24
C LEU A 49 -20.76 1.25 6.51
N HIS A 50 -20.53 0.52 7.61
CA HIS A 50 -21.19 0.72 8.90
C HIS A 50 -22.73 0.68 8.82
N GLN A 51 -23.25 -0.14 7.92
CA GLN A 51 -24.68 -0.40 7.80
C GLN A 51 -25.19 -1.17 9.03
N GLU A 52 -26.39 -0.81 9.47
CA GLU A 52 -27.09 -1.48 10.57
C GLU A 52 -28.20 -2.37 10.01
N ILE A 53 -28.21 -3.63 10.44
CA ILE A 53 -29.23 -4.62 10.04
C ILE A 53 -30.30 -4.68 11.12
N GLN A 54 -31.55 -4.34 10.77
CA GLN A 54 -32.69 -4.37 11.69
C GLN A 54 -33.36 -5.75 11.72
N ALA A 55 -33.38 -6.45 10.58
CA ALA A 55 -34.02 -7.74 10.43
C ALA A 55 -33.39 -8.56 9.32
N THR A 56 -33.48 -9.88 9.45
CA THR A 56 -33.09 -10.85 8.41
C THR A 56 -34.19 -11.91 8.27
N SER A 57 -34.37 -12.43 7.06
CA SER A 57 -35.33 -13.49 6.76
C SER A 57 -34.69 -14.56 5.86
N SER A 58 -35.02 -15.82 6.13
CA SER A 58 -34.72 -16.93 5.21
C SER A 58 -35.58 -16.89 3.95
N GLU A 59 -36.79 -16.33 4.04
CA GLU A 59 -37.66 -16.15 2.88
C GLU A 59 -37.02 -15.12 1.95
N ASP A 60 -36.68 -15.56 0.74
CA ASP A 60 -36.04 -14.78 -0.32
C ASP A 60 -34.68 -14.14 0.03
N MET A 61 -33.95 -14.67 1.03
CA MET A 61 -32.64 -14.13 1.47
C MET A 61 -32.68 -12.62 1.80
N GLN A 62 -33.76 -12.14 2.43
CA GLN A 62 -33.96 -10.71 2.64
C GLN A 62 -33.24 -10.18 3.89
N VAL A 63 -32.67 -8.99 3.76
CA VAL A 63 -32.09 -8.19 4.84
C VAL A 63 -32.72 -6.80 4.85
N GLN A 64 -33.04 -6.29 6.04
CA GLN A 64 -33.48 -4.91 6.22
C GLN A 64 -32.30 -4.06 6.69
N ILE A 65 -31.99 -3.02 5.91
CA ILE A 65 -30.90 -2.06 6.18
C ILE A 65 -31.46 -0.65 6.13
N GLY A 66 -31.71 -0.07 7.30
CA GLY A 66 -32.44 1.19 7.44
C GLY A 66 -33.89 1.02 6.96
N ALA A 67 -34.29 1.85 6.00
CA ALA A 67 -35.60 1.76 5.36
C ALA A 67 -35.62 0.76 4.18
N ASP A 68 -34.45 0.29 3.73
CA ASP A 68 -34.33 -0.51 2.52
C ASP A 68 -34.50 -2.00 2.84
N LYS A 69 -35.35 -2.69 2.05
CA LYS A 69 -35.49 -4.14 2.07
C LYS A 69 -34.75 -4.72 0.87
N LEU A 70 -33.68 -5.46 1.13
CA LEU A 70 -32.70 -5.86 0.12
C LEU A 70 -32.54 -7.39 0.06
N ILE A 71 -32.18 -7.94 -1.09
CA ILE A 71 -31.73 -9.34 -1.23
C ILE A 71 -30.24 -9.43 -0.88
N ASN A 72 -29.90 -10.37 -0.01
CA ASN A 72 -28.59 -10.47 0.64
C ASN A 72 -27.59 -11.34 -0.14
N PHE A 73 -26.74 -10.70 -0.93
CA PHE A 73 -25.54 -11.29 -1.54
C PHE A 73 -24.25 -10.90 -0.80
N GLY A 74 -24.36 -10.44 0.45
CA GLY A 74 -23.24 -10.06 1.31
C GLY A 74 -22.86 -11.13 2.33
N SER A 75 -23.77 -12.06 2.64
CA SER A 75 -23.62 -13.06 3.70
C SER A 75 -22.59 -14.15 3.38
N CYS A 76 -21.80 -14.53 4.39
CA CYS A 76 -20.91 -15.70 4.31
C CYS A 76 -21.56 -16.97 4.88
N SER A 77 -22.87 -16.97 5.14
CA SER A 77 -23.60 -18.19 5.52
C SER A 77 -23.97 -19.00 4.28
N TYR A 78 -22.98 -19.73 3.76
CA TYR A 78 -23.10 -20.40 2.45
C TYR A 78 -24.22 -21.44 2.39
N LEU A 79 -24.52 -22.11 3.50
CA LEU A 79 -25.63 -23.06 3.57
C LEU A 79 -26.93 -22.44 4.10
N GLY A 80 -26.91 -21.21 4.64
CA GLY A 80 -28.09 -20.54 5.17
C GLY A 80 -28.66 -21.15 6.46
N LEU A 81 -27.81 -21.80 7.28
CA LEU A 81 -28.25 -22.55 8.46
C LEU A 81 -28.73 -21.69 9.63
N GLU A 82 -28.47 -20.38 9.65
CA GLU A 82 -28.82 -19.45 10.75
C GLU A 82 -30.34 -19.41 11.03
N PHE A 83 -31.15 -19.77 10.03
CA PHE A 83 -32.61 -19.84 10.15
C PHE A 83 -33.12 -21.25 10.46
N HIS A 84 -32.26 -22.26 10.47
CA HIS A 84 -32.65 -23.65 10.61
C HIS A 84 -33.26 -23.94 12.00
N PRO A 85 -34.45 -24.57 12.08
CA PRO A 85 -35.17 -24.74 13.34
C PRO A 85 -34.40 -25.55 14.39
N LYS A 86 -33.63 -26.57 13.96
CA LYS A 86 -32.79 -27.38 14.88
C LYS A 86 -31.74 -26.55 15.62
N LEU A 87 -31.09 -25.60 14.93
CA LEU A 87 -30.07 -24.74 15.55
C LEU A 87 -30.68 -23.86 16.64
N ARG A 88 -31.85 -23.26 16.35
CA ARG A 88 -32.59 -22.44 17.31
C ARG A 88 -33.03 -23.24 18.53
N GLN A 89 -33.47 -24.48 18.34
CA GLN A 89 -33.91 -25.34 19.43
C GLN A 89 -32.74 -25.71 20.34
N TYR A 90 -31.65 -26.22 19.78
CA TYR A 90 -30.47 -26.60 20.57
C TYR A 90 -29.85 -25.41 21.31
N ALA A 91 -29.89 -24.22 20.72
CA ALA A 91 -29.46 -22.99 21.39
C ALA A 91 -30.30 -22.70 22.65
N LYS A 92 -31.63 -22.85 22.57
CA LYS A 92 -32.54 -22.67 23.71
C LYS A 92 -32.30 -23.73 24.77
N ASP A 93 -32.20 -25.00 24.37
CA ASP A 93 -31.96 -26.11 25.30
C ASP A 93 -30.65 -25.92 26.08
N ALA A 94 -29.60 -25.43 25.40
CA ALA A 94 -28.34 -25.11 26.05
C ALA A 94 -28.44 -23.93 27.04
N ILE A 95 -29.28 -22.92 26.76
CA ILE A 95 -29.57 -21.82 27.69
C ILE A 95 -30.31 -22.35 28.92
N ASP A 96 -31.33 -23.18 28.72
CA ASP A 96 -32.13 -23.74 29.82
C ASP A 96 -31.26 -24.61 30.75
N GLN A 97 -30.28 -25.32 30.20
CA GLN A 97 -29.41 -26.21 30.97
C GLN A 97 -28.21 -25.50 31.64
N PHE A 98 -27.54 -24.58 30.94
CA PHE A 98 -26.26 -24.00 31.37
C PHE A 98 -26.30 -22.49 31.61
N GLY A 99 -27.46 -21.85 31.42
CA GLY A 99 -27.62 -20.41 31.46
C GLY A 99 -27.07 -19.71 30.21
N THR A 100 -27.12 -18.38 30.20
CA THR A 100 -26.63 -17.57 29.07
C THR A 100 -25.11 -17.55 28.96
N GLN A 101 -24.40 -17.80 30.06
CA GLN A 101 -22.94 -17.89 30.12
C GLN A 101 -22.49 -18.72 31.32
N PHE A 102 -21.55 -19.65 31.10
CA PHE A 102 -20.79 -20.27 32.18
C PHE A 102 -19.50 -19.48 32.42
N SER A 103 -19.49 -18.64 33.46
CA SER A 103 -18.43 -17.67 33.75
C SER A 103 -17.19 -18.30 34.40
N SER A 104 -16.56 -19.26 33.72
CA SER A 104 -15.29 -19.86 34.11
C SER A 104 -14.33 -19.96 32.93
N SER A 105 -13.05 -19.77 33.21
CA SER A 105 -11.99 -20.06 32.26
C SER A 105 -11.93 -21.56 31.98
N ARG A 106 -11.74 -21.94 30.71
CA ARG A 106 -11.64 -23.34 30.29
C ARG A 106 -10.42 -24.04 30.89
N ALA A 107 -9.44 -23.29 31.37
CA ALA A 107 -8.31 -23.81 32.15
C ALA A 107 -8.77 -24.57 33.41
N TYR A 108 -9.85 -24.10 34.06
CA TYR A 108 -10.34 -24.67 35.32
C TYR A 108 -11.49 -25.63 35.10
N ALA A 109 -12.50 -25.23 34.32
CA ALA A 109 -13.67 -26.03 34.04
C ALA A 109 -14.31 -25.60 32.71
N SER A 110 -14.88 -26.57 31.98
CA SER A 110 -15.65 -26.31 30.76
C SER A 110 -16.96 -27.10 30.80
N ILE A 111 -18.02 -26.55 30.19
CA ILE A 111 -19.30 -27.25 30.07
C ILE A 111 -19.19 -28.43 29.10
N SER A 112 -20.00 -29.46 29.32
CA SER A 112 -19.94 -30.73 28.58
C SER A 112 -20.13 -30.59 27.07
N LEU A 113 -20.83 -29.54 26.61
CA LEU A 113 -21.08 -29.27 25.19
C LEU A 113 -19.80 -29.14 24.35
N TYR A 114 -18.67 -28.70 24.93
CA TYR A 114 -17.39 -28.70 24.21
C TYR A 114 -16.97 -30.11 23.79
N LYS A 115 -17.06 -31.07 24.71
CA LYS A 115 -16.65 -32.45 24.46
C LYS A 115 -17.53 -33.11 23.40
N GLU A 116 -18.84 -32.84 23.45
CA GLU A 116 -19.79 -33.31 22.44
C GLU A 116 -19.48 -32.73 21.06
N LEU A 117 -19.30 -31.41 20.97
CA LEU A 117 -18.96 -30.74 19.73
C LEU A 117 -17.63 -31.24 19.14
N GLU A 118 -16.61 -31.40 19.98
CA GLU A 118 -15.30 -31.95 19.57
C GLU A 118 -15.43 -33.37 19.04
N ALA A 119 -16.28 -34.22 19.65
CA ALA A 119 -16.51 -35.58 19.18
C ALA A 119 -17.14 -35.61 17.78
N LEU A 120 -18.10 -34.72 17.50
CA LEU A 120 -18.70 -34.58 16.17
C LEU A 120 -17.67 -34.10 15.14
N PHE A 121 -16.85 -33.12 15.49
CA PHE A 121 -15.79 -32.64 14.58
C PHE A 121 -14.69 -33.68 14.34
N VAL A 122 -14.34 -34.51 15.33
CA VAL A 122 -13.45 -35.65 15.10
C VAL A 122 -14.04 -36.62 14.07
N GLN A 123 -15.37 -36.81 14.04
CA GLN A 123 -16.01 -37.63 13.01
C GLN A 123 -16.00 -36.95 11.62
N ILE A 124 -16.13 -35.62 11.57
CA ILE A 124 -16.13 -34.86 10.31
C ILE A 124 -14.73 -34.78 9.70
N PHE A 125 -13.72 -34.45 10.50
CA PHE A 125 -12.34 -34.26 10.06
C PHE A 125 -11.51 -35.55 10.12
N GLU A 126 -11.97 -36.59 10.81
CA GLU A 126 -11.22 -37.84 10.97
C GLU A 126 -9.83 -37.61 11.61
N CYS A 127 -9.68 -36.55 12.43
CA CYS A 127 -8.46 -36.21 13.15
C CYS A 127 -8.75 -35.45 14.46
N PRO A 128 -7.78 -35.35 15.40
CA PRO A 128 -7.93 -34.56 16.62
C PRO A 128 -8.25 -33.08 16.38
N VAL A 129 -9.11 -32.52 17.23
CA VAL A 129 -9.56 -31.12 17.13
C VAL A 129 -9.50 -30.36 18.46
N VAL A 130 -9.49 -29.03 18.38
CA VAL A 130 -9.63 -28.10 19.50
C VAL A 130 -10.59 -26.98 19.09
N ILE A 131 -11.60 -26.71 19.92
CA ILE A 131 -12.52 -25.59 19.71
C ILE A 131 -11.97 -24.31 20.31
N ALA A 132 -12.09 -23.20 19.57
CA ALA A 132 -11.72 -21.85 20.01
C ALA A 132 -12.92 -20.88 19.91
N PRO A 133 -12.95 -19.80 20.72
CA PRO A 133 -14.09 -18.89 20.73
C PRO A 133 -14.28 -18.05 19.46
N THR A 134 -13.21 -17.76 18.73
CA THR A 134 -13.26 -17.12 17.41
C THR A 134 -12.09 -17.61 16.56
N THR A 135 -12.15 -17.42 15.25
CA THR A 135 -11.04 -17.75 14.33
C THR A 135 -9.79 -16.93 14.67
N THR A 136 -9.95 -15.64 15.01
CA THR A 136 -8.83 -14.79 15.46
C THR A 136 -8.15 -15.34 16.71
N LEU A 137 -8.93 -15.77 17.71
CA LEU A 137 -8.36 -16.37 18.92
C LEU A 137 -7.74 -17.74 18.64
N ALA A 138 -8.27 -18.49 17.68
CA ALA A 138 -7.66 -19.74 17.23
C ALA A 138 -6.24 -19.51 16.70
N HIS A 139 -6.04 -18.52 15.83
CA HIS A 139 -4.70 -18.18 15.32
C HIS A 139 -3.78 -17.65 16.43
N ALA A 140 -4.26 -16.72 17.25
CA ALA A 140 -3.48 -16.12 18.33
C ALA A 140 -3.06 -17.15 19.40
N SER A 141 -3.78 -18.25 19.52
CA SER A 141 -3.44 -19.37 20.39
C SER A 141 -2.59 -20.44 19.72
N ALA A 142 -2.80 -20.75 18.44
CA ALA A 142 -2.05 -21.81 17.76
C ALA A 142 -0.67 -21.35 17.32
N ILE A 143 -0.60 -20.23 16.60
CA ILE A 143 0.64 -19.81 15.91
C ILE A 143 1.77 -19.53 16.91
N PRO A 144 1.59 -18.70 17.96
CA PRO A 144 2.68 -18.44 18.92
C PRO A 144 3.06 -19.64 19.78
N THR A 145 2.16 -20.62 19.92
CA THR A 145 2.40 -21.85 20.69
C THR A 145 3.15 -22.90 19.88
N LEU A 146 2.91 -22.97 18.56
CA LEU A 146 3.54 -23.96 17.67
C LEU A 146 4.88 -23.49 17.09
N VAL A 147 5.05 -22.17 16.91
CA VAL A 147 6.25 -21.58 16.32
C VAL A 147 7.30 -21.28 17.39
N ASP A 148 8.50 -21.83 17.19
CA ASP A 148 9.66 -21.56 18.05
C ASP A 148 10.45 -20.33 17.58
N ASN A 149 11.29 -19.76 18.46
CA ASN A 149 12.09 -18.57 18.15
C ASN A 149 13.08 -18.79 17.00
N GLU A 150 13.56 -20.02 16.84
CA GLU A 150 14.47 -20.41 15.75
C GLU A 150 13.75 -20.77 14.45
N ASP A 151 12.42 -20.79 14.40
CA ASP A 151 11.69 -21.09 13.17
C ASP A 151 11.69 -19.89 12.20
N ILE A 152 11.24 -20.16 10.96
CA ILE A 152 10.97 -19.14 9.93
C ILE A 152 9.48 -19.17 9.60
N ILE A 153 8.84 -18.01 9.57
CA ILE A 153 7.48 -17.86 9.06
C ILE A 153 7.52 -17.30 7.64
N LEU A 154 6.84 -17.95 6.71
CA LEU A 154 6.55 -17.48 5.36
C LEU A 154 5.03 -17.29 5.25
N LEU A 155 4.58 -16.06 5.08
CA LEU A 155 3.15 -15.71 5.09
C LEU A 155 2.72 -15.30 3.68
N ASP A 156 1.69 -15.93 3.13
CA ASP A 156 1.06 -15.47 1.89
C ASP A 156 0.52 -14.06 2.07
N HIS A 157 0.83 -13.14 1.14
CA HIS A 157 0.47 -11.73 1.34
C HIS A 157 -1.04 -11.46 1.36
N GLN A 158 -1.88 -12.38 0.86
CA GLN A 158 -3.34 -12.27 0.93
C GLN A 158 -3.96 -13.05 2.08
N ALA A 159 -3.15 -13.72 2.92
CA ALA A 159 -3.63 -14.42 4.09
C ALA A 159 -4.42 -13.48 5.01
N HIS A 160 -5.44 -14.01 5.68
CA HIS A 160 -6.34 -13.20 6.48
C HIS A 160 -5.60 -12.43 7.59
N ARG A 161 -6.03 -11.18 7.86
CA ARG A 161 -5.33 -10.27 8.80
C ARG A 161 -5.16 -10.87 10.20
N SER A 162 -6.04 -11.76 10.63
CA SER A 162 -5.89 -12.45 11.93
C SER A 162 -4.69 -13.38 12.00
N ILE A 163 -4.26 -13.99 10.89
CA ILE A 163 -3.02 -14.77 10.82
C ILE A 163 -1.85 -13.82 10.99
N SER A 164 -1.82 -12.73 10.20
CA SER A 164 -0.77 -11.70 10.29
C SER A 164 -0.67 -11.11 11.72
N ALA A 165 -1.79 -10.82 12.38
CA ALA A 165 -1.80 -10.35 13.77
C ALA A 165 -1.23 -11.37 14.77
N ALA A 166 -1.43 -12.67 14.54
CA ALA A 166 -0.81 -13.71 15.36
C ALA A 166 0.69 -13.91 15.04
N VAL A 167 1.10 -13.70 13.79
CA VAL A 167 2.51 -13.65 13.38
C VAL A 167 3.22 -12.46 14.02
N ASP A 168 2.56 -11.32 14.20
CA ASP A 168 3.13 -10.16 14.89
C ASP A 168 3.51 -10.46 16.35
N LEU A 169 2.76 -11.34 17.03
CA LEU A 169 3.14 -11.85 18.37
C LEU A 169 4.44 -12.67 18.33
N CYS A 170 4.68 -13.41 17.24
CA CYS A 170 5.93 -14.16 17.03
C CYS A 170 7.09 -13.21 16.71
N ARG A 171 6.87 -12.20 15.85
CA ARG A 171 7.86 -11.15 15.55
C ARG A 171 8.29 -10.40 16.79
N ALA A 172 7.36 -10.09 17.69
CA ALA A 172 7.66 -9.43 18.97
C ALA A 172 8.62 -10.25 19.86
N ARG A 173 8.70 -11.57 19.65
CA ARG A 173 9.65 -12.48 20.32
C ARG A 173 10.97 -12.67 19.54
N GLY A 174 11.12 -12.06 18.36
CA GLY A 174 12.32 -12.19 17.52
C GLY A 174 12.23 -13.25 16.42
N VAL A 175 11.06 -13.88 16.20
CA VAL A 175 10.88 -14.84 15.10
C VAL A 175 10.98 -14.11 13.75
N GLN A 176 11.78 -14.66 12.84
CA GLN A 176 11.88 -14.15 11.48
C GLN A 176 10.62 -14.51 10.68
N ALA A 177 9.95 -13.50 10.12
CA ALA A 177 8.73 -13.68 9.34
C ALA A 177 8.74 -12.83 8.07
N GLU A 178 8.52 -13.48 6.93
CA GLU A 178 8.59 -12.89 5.59
C GLU A 178 7.28 -13.06 4.82
N LEU A 179 6.88 -12.03 4.08
CA LEU A 179 5.74 -12.11 3.16
C LEU A 179 6.17 -12.75 1.82
N LEU A 180 5.34 -13.65 1.32
CA LEU A 180 5.47 -14.23 -0.01
C LEU A 180 4.37 -13.69 -0.93
N PRO A 181 4.71 -13.35 -2.19
CA PRO A 181 3.70 -13.03 -3.16
C PRO A 181 2.69 -14.16 -3.30
N HIS A 182 1.42 -13.79 -3.36
CA HIS A 182 0.28 -14.69 -3.34
C HIS A 182 0.42 -15.88 -4.28
N ASN A 183 0.25 -17.08 -3.74
CA ASN A 183 0.29 -18.36 -4.46
C ASN A 183 1.57 -18.62 -5.28
N ARG A 184 2.71 -17.99 -4.94
CA ARG A 184 4.01 -18.23 -5.60
C ARG A 184 4.79 -19.38 -4.99
N MET A 185 4.38 -20.60 -5.35
CA MET A 185 4.98 -21.85 -4.86
C MET A 185 6.45 -22.01 -5.25
N ASP A 186 6.87 -21.44 -6.37
CA ASP A 186 8.26 -21.40 -6.80
C ASP A 186 9.14 -20.62 -5.81
N LEU A 187 8.64 -19.47 -5.32
CA LEU A 187 9.35 -18.67 -4.30
C LEU A 187 9.33 -19.35 -2.94
N LEU A 188 8.22 -20.02 -2.59
CA LEU A 188 8.12 -20.84 -1.38
C LEU A 188 9.16 -21.96 -1.39
N GLU A 189 9.25 -22.73 -2.48
CA GLU A 189 10.23 -23.82 -2.63
C GLU A 189 11.68 -23.30 -2.50
N ASN A 190 11.99 -22.16 -3.12
CA ASN A 190 13.30 -21.52 -3.01
C ASN A 190 13.66 -21.16 -1.55
N LYS A 191 12.70 -20.66 -0.76
CA LYS A 191 12.90 -20.34 0.65
C LYS A 191 13.06 -21.59 1.52
N ILE A 192 12.25 -22.63 1.27
CA ILE A 192 12.37 -23.92 1.96
C ILE A 192 13.79 -24.49 1.76
N LEU A 193 14.29 -24.49 0.52
CA LEU A 193 15.64 -24.94 0.17
C LEU A 193 16.72 -24.09 0.84
N HIS A 194 16.52 -22.78 0.94
CA HIS A 194 17.48 -21.87 1.58
C HIS A 194 17.71 -22.23 3.05
N TYR A 195 16.66 -22.57 3.79
CA TYR A 195 16.74 -22.93 5.21
C TYR A 195 16.94 -24.42 5.47
N ARG A 196 16.94 -25.27 4.44
CA ARG A 196 17.00 -26.73 4.61
C ARG A 196 18.21 -27.19 5.44
N ASN A 197 19.37 -26.58 5.23
CA ASN A 197 20.61 -26.99 5.90
C ASN A 197 20.87 -26.26 7.24
N THR A 198 19.96 -25.40 7.69
CA THR A 198 20.10 -24.68 8.96
C THR A 198 19.48 -25.43 10.13
N GLY A 199 18.69 -26.48 9.85
CA GLY A 199 17.91 -27.21 10.86
C GLY A 199 16.65 -26.47 11.34
N ARG A 200 16.38 -25.26 10.80
CA ARG A 200 15.21 -24.44 11.15
C ARG A 200 13.95 -24.97 10.47
N LYS A 201 12.81 -24.96 11.17
CA LYS A 201 11.51 -25.25 10.54
C LYS A 201 11.03 -24.04 9.76
N VAL A 202 10.35 -24.30 8.65
CA VAL A 202 9.73 -23.28 7.80
C VAL A 202 8.22 -23.47 7.90
N TRP A 203 7.53 -22.51 8.50
CA TRP A 203 6.08 -22.45 8.56
C TRP A 203 5.55 -21.63 7.40
N TYR A 204 4.86 -22.27 6.45
CA TYR A 204 4.09 -21.55 5.43
C TYR A 204 2.65 -21.38 5.90
N MET A 205 2.19 -20.12 5.90
CA MET A 205 0.87 -19.73 6.38
C MET A 205 0.06 -19.09 5.25
N ALA A 206 -1.14 -19.61 5.02
CA ALA A 206 -2.02 -19.18 3.92
C ALA A 206 -3.49 -19.46 4.24
N ASP A 207 -4.40 -18.83 3.49
CA ASP A 207 -5.81 -19.21 3.50
C ASP A 207 -6.00 -20.40 2.53
N GLY A 208 -6.90 -21.32 2.86
CA GLY A 208 -7.35 -22.38 1.96
C GLY A 208 -8.20 -21.82 0.82
N VAL A 209 -9.21 -21.02 1.19
CA VAL A 209 -10.05 -20.23 0.29
C VAL A 209 -9.95 -18.76 0.74
N TYR A 210 -9.45 -17.90 -0.13
CA TYR A 210 -9.19 -16.50 0.17
C TYR A 210 -10.48 -15.67 0.13
N SER A 211 -10.69 -14.89 1.19
CA SER A 211 -11.97 -14.22 1.46
C SER A 211 -12.42 -13.20 0.40
N MET A 212 -11.48 -12.54 -0.28
CA MET A 212 -11.78 -11.43 -1.20
C MET A 212 -12.06 -11.90 -2.61
N TYR A 213 -11.06 -12.46 -3.31
CA TYR A 213 -11.23 -12.88 -4.69
C TYR A 213 -11.85 -14.26 -4.83
N GLY A 214 -11.99 -15.03 -3.76
CA GLY A 214 -12.58 -16.37 -3.76
C GLY A 214 -11.68 -17.46 -4.37
N ASP A 215 -10.45 -17.12 -4.76
CA ASP A 215 -9.47 -18.12 -5.19
C ASP A 215 -8.99 -18.97 -4.00
N ALA A 216 -8.34 -20.09 -4.33
CA ALA A 216 -7.85 -21.04 -3.34
C ALA A 216 -6.33 -21.16 -3.39
N ALA A 217 -5.73 -21.64 -2.30
CA ALA A 217 -4.33 -22.03 -2.29
C ALA A 217 -4.07 -23.20 -3.26
N PRO A 218 -2.87 -23.30 -3.87
CA PRO A 218 -2.51 -24.40 -4.76
C PRO A 218 -2.22 -25.68 -3.97
N LEU A 219 -3.27 -26.30 -3.44
CA LEU A 219 -3.19 -27.40 -2.47
C LEU A 219 -2.42 -28.62 -2.99
N GLU A 220 -2.56 -28.98 -4.26
CA GLU A 220 -1.80 -30.10 -4.84
C GLU A 220 -0.29 -29.86 -4.79
N GLU A 221 0.14 -28.64 -5.09
CA GLU A 221 1.56 -28.28 -5.04
C GLU A 221 2.06 -28.15 -3.59
N LEU A 222 1.22 -27.64 -2.68
CA LEU A 222 1.53 -27.64 -1.25
C LEU A 222 1.71 -29.06 -0.70
N GLN A 223 0.86 -30.01 -1.08
CA GLN A 223 1.04 -31.43 -0.73
C GLN A 223 2.38 -31.95 -1.24
N ARG A 224 2.70 -31.70 -2.52
CA ARG A 224 3.98 -32.12 -3.13
C ARG A 224 5.17 -31.57 -2.33
N LEU A 225 5.13 -30.29 -1.96
CA LEU A 225 6.20 -29.65 -1.19
C LEU A 225 6.29 -30.21 0.24
N LEU A 226 5.15 -30.45 0.89
CA LEU A 226 5.08 -31.02 2.24
C LEU A 226 5.66 -32.43 2.30
N ASP A 227 5.36 -33.25 1.28
CA ASP A 227 5.89 -34.61 1.14
C ASP A 227 7.40 -34.62 0.82
N LYS A 228 7.88 -33.62 0.06
CA LYS A 228 9.28 -33.54 -0.41
C LYS A 228 10.25 -32.99 0.63
N TYR A 229 9.82 -32.04 1.47
CA TYR A 229 10.70 -31.31 2.38
C TYR A 229 10.27 -31.49 3.82
N ASP A 230 11.13 -32.11 4.62
CA ASP A 230 10.96 -32.42 6.05
C ASP A 230 10.91 -31.18 6.95
N ASN A 231 11.59 -30.11 6.56
CA ASN A 231 11.60 -28.84 7.28
C ASN A 231 10.37 -27.95 7.02
N LEU A 232 9.47 -28.32 6.10
CA LEU A 232 8.23 -27.57 5.83
C LEU A 232 7.10 -27.96 6.79
N TYR A 233 6.42 -26.95 7.31
CA TYR A 233 5.18 -27.05 8.09
C TYR A 233 4.14 -26.14 7.46
N LEU A 234 2.89 -26.59 7.43
CA LEU A 234 1.78 -25.81 6.87
C LEU A 234 0.79 -25.43 7.97
N TYR A 235 0.40 -24.16 7.96
CA TYR A 235 -0.71 -23.64 8.76
C TYR A 235 -1.72 -23.00 7.80
N LEU A 236 -2.87 -23.64 7.61
CA LEU A 236 -3.87 -23.21 6.61
C LEU A 236 -5.18 -22.77 7.28
N ASP A 237 -5.70 -21.60 6.89
CA ASP A 237 -7.03 -21.13 7.31
C ASP A 237 -8.09 -21.51 6.28
N ASP A 238 -8.90 -22.51 6.58
CA ASP A 238 -10.01 -22.97 5.75
C ASP A 238 -11.38 -22.42 6.22
N ALA A 239 -11.41 -21.22 6.80
CA ALA A 239 -12.64 -20.60 7.29
C ALA A 239 -13.69 -20.40 6.18
N HIS A 240 -13.27 -20.13 4.95
CA HIS A 240 -14.17 -19.94 3.82
C HIS A 240 -14.42 -21.21 2.99
N GLY A 241 -13.65 -22.30 3.17
CA GLY A 241 -13.88 -23.58 2.48
C GLY A 241 -14.67 -24.59 3.30
N MET A 242 -14.68 -24.46 4.63
CA MET A 242 -15.37 -25.36 5.55
C MET A 242 -16.90 -25.27 5.46
N GLY A 243 -17.55 -26.40 5.68
CA GLY A 243 -18.99 -26.55 5.89
C GLY A 243 -19.82 -26.64 4.62
N TRP A 244 -19.23 -26.47 3.43
CA TRP A 244 -19.95 -26.60 2.16
C TRP A 244 -19.23 -27.49 1.15
N TYR A 245 -17.92 -27.68 1.27
CA TYR A 245 -17.14 -28.52 0.37
C TYR A 245 -16.66 -29.81 1.03
N GLY A 246 -16.52 -30.86 0.23
CA GLY A 246 -16.06 -32.18 0.66
C GLY A 246 -17.11 -33.00 1.40
N LYS A 247 -16.74 -34.25 1.72
CA LYS A 247 -17.58 -35.18 2.49
C LYS A 247 -17.93 -34.56 3.85
N ASN A 248 -19.21 -34.58 4.22
CA ASN A 248 -19.74 -34.00 5.46
C ASN A 248 -19.31 -32.54 5.70
N GLY A 249 -19.07 -31.78 4.62
CA GLY A 249 -18.63 -30.40 4.71
C GLY A 249 -17.25 -30.20 5.35
N ARG A 250 -16.38 -31.22 5.35
CA ARG A 250 -15.06 -31.19 6.01
C ARG A 250 -14.09 -30.11 5.52
N GLY A 251 -14.41 -29.41 4.44
CA GLY A 251 -13.69 -28.23 3.98
C GLY A 251 -12.87 -28.44 2.72
N TYR A 252 -12.47 -27.33 2.10
CA TYR A 252 -11.73 -27.29 0.85
C TYR A 252 -10.31 -27.84 1.03
N VAL A 253 -9.63 -27.41 2.10
CA VAL A 253 -8.26 -27.85 2.41
C VAL A 253 -8.23 -29.31 2.80
N HIS A 254 -9.06 -29.70 3.77
CA HIS A 254 -9.08 -31.04 4.32
C HIS A 254 -9.53 -32.10 3.31
N ASN A 255 -10.32 -31.69 2.31
CA ASN A 255 -10.73 -32.60 1.24
C ASN A 255 -9.64 -32.85 0.20
N ALA A 256 -8.77 -31.88 -0.06
CA ALA A 256 -7.76 -31.96 -1.10
C ALA A 256 -6.38 -32.43 -0.58
N LEU A 257 -6.00 -32.05 0.64
CA LEU A 257 -4.76 -32.50 1.26
C LEU A 257 -4.95 -33.83 1.99
N ARG A 258 -3.90 -34.64 1.99
CA ARG A 258 -3.84 -35.83 2.87
C ARG A 258 -3.55 -35.38 4.29
N ASN A 259 -4.11 -36.08 5.26
CA ASN A 259 -3.72 -35.92 6.66
C ASN A 259 -2.18 -36.07 6.75
N HIS A 260 -1.56 -35.13 7.45
CA HIS A 260 -0.11 -35.10 7.59
C HIS A 260 0.28 -34.48 8.95
N PRO A 261 1.27 -35.02 9.68
CA PRO A 261 1.62 -34.58 11.05
C PRO A 261 2.24 -33.17 11.13
N ARG A 262 2.59 -32.57 9.99
CA ARG A 262 3.12 -31.19 9.85
C ARG A 262 2.10 -30.22 9.25
N LEU A 263 0.84 -30.62 9.11
CA LEU A 263 -0.28 -29.80 8.65
C LEU A 263 -1.19 -29.45 9.83
N VAL A 264 -1.46 -28.16 9.99
CA VAL A 264 -2.44 -27.62 10.93
C VAL A 264 -3.47 -26.83 10.13
N ILE A 265 -4.74 -27.15 10.32
CA ILE A 265 -5.84 -26.44 9.67
C ILE A 265 -6.63 -25.71 10.75
N THR A 266 -6.99 -24.46 10.50
CA THR A 266 -7.91 -23.68 11.33
C THR A 266 -9.10 -23.28 10.48
N THR A 267 -10.31 -23.30 11.06
CA THR A 267 -11.53 -22.92 10.33
C THR A 267 -12.53 -22.18 11.23
N SER A 268 -13.63 -21.69 10.66
CA SER A 268 -14.63 -20.84 11.31
C SER A 268 -15.99 -21.49 11.36
N LEU A 269 -16.66 -21.38 12.52
CA LEU A 269 -18.05 -21.78 12.69
C LEU A 269 -19.03 -20.63 12.39
N ALA A 270 -18.53 -19.40 12.24
CA ALA A 270 -19.33 -18.20 12.00
C ALA A 270 -19.65 -17.95 10.51
N LYS A 271 -19.47 -18.96 9.66
CA LYS A 271 -19.74 -18.89 8.21
C LYS A 271 -20.74 -19.97 7.80
N ALA A 272 -20.32 -21.00 7.08
CA ALA A 272 -21.23 -22.07 6.62
C ALA A 272 -22.00 -22.78 7.74
N TYR A 273 -21.40 -22.91 8.93
CA TYR A 273 -22.04 -23.51 10.10
C TYR A 273 -23.08 -22.61 10.77
N ALA A 274 -23.07 -21.30 10.46
CA ALA A 274 -24.01 -20.31 10.93
C ALA A 274 -24.11 -20.15 12.46
N THR A 275 -22.97 -20.28 13.17
CA THR A 275 -22.90 -20.10 14.63
C THR A 275 -21.73 -19.18 15.02
N GLY A 276 -20.98 -19.52 16.07
CA GLY A 276 -19.80 -18.79 16.53
C GLY A 276 -18.73 -19.76 17.00
N GLY A 277 -17.47 -19.35 16.89
CA GLY A 277 -16.33 -20.19 17.21
C GLY A 277 -15.46 -20.53 16.02
N ALA A 278 -14.45 -21.36 16.29
CA ALA A 278 -13.49 -21.87 15.35
C ALA A 278 -13.03 -23.27 15.76
N VAL A 279 -12.52 -24.02 14.78
CA VAL A 279 -11.95 -25.35 15.01
C VAL A 279 -10.51 -25.35 14.52
N ILE A 280 -9.61 -25.90 15.32
CA ILE A 280 -8.24 -26.19 14.93
C ILE A 280 -8.11 -27.70 14.86
N CYS A 281 -7.58 -28.23 13.77
CA CYS A 281 -7.41 -29.66 13.59
C CYS A 281 -6.04 -30.01 13.01
N SER A 282 -5.55 -31.18 13.40
CA SER A 282 -4.31 -31.76 12.89
C SER A 282 -4.28 -33.24 13.23
N GLU A 283 -3.68 -34.04 12.35
CA GLU A 283 -3.36 -35.44 12.66
C GLU A 283 -2.38 -35.57 13.85
N ASN A 284 -1.59 -34.53 14.11
CA ASN A 284 -0.66 -34.50 15.22
C ASN A 284 -1.37 -34.23 16.56
N ALA A 285 -1.75 -35.31 17.24
CA ALA A 285 -2.41 -35.25 18.55
C ALA A 285 -1.58 -34.50 19.61
N ALA A 286 -0.25 -34.54 19.52
CA ALA A 286 0.62 -33.81 20.46
C ALA A 286 0.53 -32.29 20.25
N MET A 287 0.46 -31.81 19.01
CA MET A 287 0.20 -30.39 18.72
C MET A 287 -1.17 -29.96 19.24
N MET A 288 -2.21 -30.76 19.04
CA MET A 288 -3.56 -30.43 19.52
C MET A 288 -3.63 -30.43 21.05
N SER A 289 -2.96 -31.37 21.72
CA SER A 289 -2.83 -31.39 23.18
C SER A 289 -2.09 -30.16 23.71
N LEU A 290 -0.99 -29.76 23.04
CA LEU A 290 -0.23 -28.58 23.39
C LEU A 290 -1.09 -27.31 23.29
N ILE A 291 -1.75 -27.09 22.16
CA ILE A 291 -2.64 -25.93 21.94
C ILE A 291 -3.77 -25.91 22.98
N ARG A 292 -4.39 -27.06 23.26
CA ARG A 292 -5.46 -27.18 24.27
C ARG A 292 -4.99 -26.80 25.67
N THR A 293 -3.74 -27.11 26.00
CA THR A 293 -3.21 -26.94 27.36
C THR A 293 -2.64 -25.54 27.58
N VAL A 294 -1.88 -25.01 26.61
CA VAL A 294 -1.11 -23.77 26.77
C VAL A 294 -1.41 -22.71 25.70
N GLY A 295 -2.47 -22.87 24.91
CA GLY A 295 -2.93 -21.91 23.89
C GLY A 295 -3.54 -20.64 24.48
N GLY A 296 -2.81 -19.95 25.36
CA GLY A 296 -3.09 -18.69 26.06
C GLY A 296 -4.54 -18.17 25.95
N PRO A 297 -4.82 -17.24 25.02
CA PRO A 297 -6.08 -16.50 24.98
C PRO A 297 -7.31 -17.34 24.62
N MET A 298 -7.15 -18.60 24.22
CA MET A 298 -8.27 -19.54 24.06
C MET A 298 -8.65 -20.23 25.37
N VAL A 299 -7.65 -20.50 26.22
CA VAL A 299 -7.79 -21.29 27.44
C VAL A 299 -8.07 -20.38 28.64
N THR A 300 -7.46 -19.19 28.68
CA THR A 300 -7.54 -18.23 29.79
C THR A 300 -8.48 -17.05 29.55
N SER A 301 -9.26 -17.06 28.46
CA SER A 301 -10.29 -16.05 28.13
C SER A 301 -11.70 -16.58 28.35
N GLY A 302 -12.71 -15.73 28.11
CA GLY A 302 -14.11 -16.11 28.15
C GLY A 302 -14.43 -17.24 27.16
N PRO A 303 -15.13 -18.31 27.59
CA PRO A 303 -15.56 -19.39 26.70
C PRO A 303 -16.69 -18.94 25.75
N LEU A 304 -16.92 -19.73 24.68
CA LEU A 304 -18.16 -19.66 23.89
C LEU A 304 -19.39 -19.77 24.79
N GLN A 305 -20.43 -19.00 24.44
CA GLN A 305 -21.73 -19.03 25.09
C GLN A 305 -22.38 -20.42 24.89
N PRO A 306 -23.10 -20.97 25.90
CA PRO A 306 -23.81 -22.23 25.76
C PRO A 306 -24.74 -22.30 24.55
N ALA A 307 -25.50 -21.23 24.28
CA ALA A 307 -26.38 -21.13 23.11
C ALA A 307 -25.62 -21.36 21.78
N THR A 308 -24.43 -20.77 21.66
CA THR A 308 -23.56 -20.90 20.48
C THR A 308 -23.05 -22.33 20.31
N LEU A 309 -22.68 -22.99 21.42
CA LEU A 309 -22.25 -24.39 21.40
C LEU A 309 -23.40 -25.34 21.03
N GLY A 310 -24.59 -25.12 21.59
CA GLY A 310 -25.80 -25.89 21.24
C GLY A 310 -26.12 -25.77 19.74
N ALA A 311 -26.14 -24.55 19.21
CA ALA A 311 -26.32 -24.35 17.77
C ALA A 311 -25.22 -25.02 16.95
N ALA A 312 -23.96 -24.97 17.40
CA ALA A 312 -22.83 -25.57 16.67
C ALA A 312 -22.94 -27.11 16.63
N ILE A 313 -23.42 -27.74 17.71
CA ILE A 313 -23.72 -29.17 17.77
C ILE A 313 -24.83 -29.51 16.77
N ALA A 314 -25.93 -28.75 16.75
CA ALA A 314 -27.01 -28.97 15.79
C ALA A 314 -26.52 -28.84 14.33
N SER A 315 -25.69 -27.85 14.04
CA SER A 315 -25.09 -27.64 12.72
C SER A 315 -24.18 -28.80 12.33
N ALA A 316 -23.30 -29.27 13.23
CA ALA A 316 -22.45 -30.45 13.00
C ALA A 316 -23.27 -31.73 12.77
N ASN A 317 -24.38 -31.92 13.49
CA ASN A 317 -25.30 -33.03 13.26
C ASN A 317 -25.95 -32.97 11.87
N ILE A 318 -26.30 -31.77 11.37
CA ILE A 318 -26.80 -31.60 10.00
C ILE A 318 -25.74 -32.04 8.98
N MET A 319 -24.48 -31.65 9.17
CA MET A 319 -23.38 -32.04 8.27
C MET A 319 -23.16 -33.56 8.21
N LEU A 320 -23.46 -34.28 9.29
CA LEU A 320 -23.37 -35.75 9.39
C LEU A 320 -24.65 -36.47 8.95
N SER A 321 -25.69 -35.73 8.55
CA SER A 321 -26.99 -36.27 8.15
C SER A 321 -27.23 -36.19 6.65
N GLU A 322 -28.30 -36.84 6.18
CA GLU A 322 -28.73 -36.78 4.78
C GLU A 322 -29.17 -35.38 4.32
N GLU A 323 -29.48 -34.47 5.26
CA GLU A 323 -29.88 -33.09 4.96
C GLU A 323 -28.75 -32.25 4.34
N PHE A 324 -27.49 -32.65 4.54
CA PHE A 324 -26.33 -31.93 4.01
C PHE A 324 -26.24 -31.99 2.47
N LEU A 325 -26.51 -33.15 1.87
CA LEU A 325 -26.25 -33.39 0.44
C LEU A 325 -27.09 -32.47 -0.46
N PRO A 326 -28.41 -32.27 -0.23
CA PRO A 326 -29.19 -31.31 -1.01
C PRO A 326 -28.71 -29.86 -0.86
N LEU A 327 -28.30 -29.45 0.34
CA LEU A 327 -27.79 -28.09 0.61
C LEU A 327 -26.49 -27.84 -0.16
N GLN A 328 -25.56 -28.80 -0.09
CA GLN A 328 -24.31 -28.77 -0.84
C GLN A 328 -24.56 -28.71 -2.35
N ALA A 329 -25.39 -29.62 -2.88
CA ALA A 329 -25.71 -29.66 -4.31
C ALA A 329 -26.34 -28.34 -4.79
N LYS A 330 -27.26 -27.77 -4.00
CA LYS A 330 -27.89 -26.50 -4.34
C LYS A 330 -26.90 -25.33 -4.40
N LEU A 331 -25.97 -25.27 -3.44
CA LEU A 331 -24.91 -24.26 -3.47
C LEU A 331 -24.02 -24.42 -4.72
N MET A 332 -23.63 -25.65 -5.07
CA MET A 332 -22.81 -25.90 -6.26
C MET A 332 -23.52 -25.50 -7.56
N GLU A 333 -24.84 -25.74 -7.66
CA GLU A 333 -25.65 -25.25 -8.78
C GLU A 333 -25.64 -23.70 -8.88
N ASN A 334 -25.74 -23.03 -7.74
CA ASN A 334 -25.73 -21.57 -7.66
C ASN A 334 -24.35 -20.99 -8.03
N ILE A 335 -23.26 -21.63 -7.61
CA ILE A 335 -21.89 -21.29 -8.03
C ILE A 335 -21.75 -21.44 -9.55
N GLN A 336 -22.21 -22.56 -10.11
CA GLN A 336 -22.15 -22.81 -11.54
C GLN A 336 -22.96 -21.78 -12.35
N THR A 337 -24.14 -21.39 -11.86
CA THR A 337 -24.96 -20.35 -12.51
C THR A 337 -24.20 -19.04 -12.69
N VAL A 338 -23.43 -18.61 -11.68
CA VAL A 338 -22.61 -17.39 -11.78
C VAL A 338 -21.48 -17.60 -12.79
N ASN A 339 -20.77 -18.73 -12.70
CA ASN A 339 -19.68 -19.04 -13.62
C ASN A 339 -20.14 -19.08 -15.08
N ASP A 340 -21.28 -19.69 -15.38
CA ASP A 340 -21.86 -19.76 -16.73
C ASP A 340 -22.17 -18.35 -17.26
N TRP A 341 -22.79 -17.50 -16.44
CA TRP A 341 -23.13 -16.13 -16.84
C TRP A 341 -21.88 -15.31 -17.22
N PHE A 342 -20.78 -15.44 -16.46
CA PHE A 342 -19.49 -14.81 -16.77
C PHE A 342 -18.70 -15.53 -17.86
N GLU A 343 -18.91 -16.82 -18.12
CA GLU A 343 -18.19 -17.51 -19.19
C GLU A 343 -18.66 -17.03 -20.57
N GLU A 344 -19.96 -16.75 -20.67
CA GLU A 344 -20.62 -16.16 -21.84
C GLU A 344 -20.27 -14.68 -22.06
N ARG A 345 -19.76 -13.97 -21.04
CA ARG A 345 -19.59 -12.50 -21.03
C ARG A 345 -18.19 -12.09 -20.64
N ASP A 346 -17.63 -11.11 -21.34
CA ASP A 346 -16.23 -10.71 -21.14
C ASP A 346 -16.08 -9.60 -20.08
N TYR A 347 -16.61 -9.86 -18.88
CA TYR A 347 -16.58 -8.94 -17.73
C TYR A 347 -15.39 -9.19 -16.80
N PRO A 348 -14.97 -8.19 -15.99
CA PRO A 348 -13.75 -8.27 -15.17
C PRO A 348 -13.97 -9.07 -13.87
N LEU A 349 -14.40 -10.33 -13.99
CA LEU A 349 -14.36 -11.29 -12.89
C LEU A 349 -12.89 -11.60 -12.56
N VAL A 350 -12.46 -11.28 -11.34
CA VAL A 350 -11.02 -11.35 -10.99
C VAL A 350 -10.48 -12.78 -11.02
N ARG A 351 -11.30 -13.75 -10.62
CA ARG A 351 -11.02 -15.19 -10.66
C ARG A 351 -12.29 -15.95 -10.98
N LYS A 352 -12.19 -16.91 -11.89
CA LYS A 352 -13.19 -17.98 -12.00
C LYS A 352 -12.95 -18.91 -10.82
N ASN A 353 -13.96 -19.09 -9.98
CA ASN A 353 -13.84 -19.85 -8.74
C ASN A 353 -14.85 -20.99 -8.70
N ASP A 354 -14.46 -22.08 -8.08
CA ASP A 354 -15.37 -23.15 -7.65
C ASP A 354 -15.84 -22.94 -6.20
N THR A 355 -15.85 -21.67 -5.76
CA THR A 355 -16.18 -21.25 -4.39
C THR A 355 -17.39 -20.31 -4.41
N PRO A 356 -18.11 -20.15 -3.29
CA PRO A 356 -19.29 -19.30 -3.21
C PRO A 356 -18.98 -17.79 -3.15
N ILE A 357 -17.74 -17.38 -3.44
CA ILE A 357 -17.27 -16.00 -3.36
C ILE A 357 -16.88 -15.52 -4.76
N PHE A 358 -17.43 -14.38 -5.16
CA PHE A 358 -17.13 -13.75 -6.43
C PHE A 358 -16.73 -12.28 -6.24
N PHE A 359 -15.87 -11.80 -7.14
CA PHE A 359 -15.34 -10.44 -7.10
C PHE A 359 -15.33 -9.81 -8.49
N TRP A 360 -16.18 -8.81 -8.69
CA TRP A 360 -16.20 -7.99 -9.89
C TRP A 360 -15.20 -6.84 -9.73
N GLY A 361 -14.10 -6.88 -10.49
CA GLY A 361 -13.05 -5.88 -10.42
C GLY A 361 -13.46 -4.55 -11.06
N THR A 362 -13.30 -3.45 -10.32
CA THR A 362 -13.58 -2.08 -10.82
C THR A 362 -12.32 -1.21 -10.92
N SER A 363 -11.21 -1.71 -10.39
CA SER A 363 -9.95 -1.00 -10.14
C SER A 363 -10.08 0.15 -9.15
N TYR A 364 -10.87 1.18 -9.47
CA TYR A 364 -11.01 2.38 -8.66
C TYR A 364 -12.07 2.20 -7.56
N PRO A 365 -11.82 2.71 -6.34
CA PRO A 365 -12.84 2.77 -5.29
C PRO A 365 -14.11 3.50 -5.76
N GLU A 366 -13.97 4.61 -6.49
CA GLU A 366 -15.09 5.43 -6.99
C GLU A 366 -16.11 4.60 -7.79
N LEU A 367 -15.65 3.78 -8.74
CA LEU A 367 -16.53 2.92 -9.55
C LEU A 367 -17.20 1.83 -8.70
N ALA A 368 -16.48 1.22 -7.75
CA ALA A 368 -17.09 0.25 -6.84
C ALA A 368 -18.22 0.89 -6.01
N HIS A 369 -18.02 2.13 -5.55
CA HIS A 369 -19.02 2.85 -4.78
C HIS A 369 -20.27 3.17 -5.61
N GLU A 370 -20.12 3.64 -6.84
CA GLU A 370 -21.28 3.90 -7.72
C GLU A 370 -22.05 2.61 -8.02
N MET A 371 -21.34 1.52 -8.33
CA MET A 371 -21.99 0.23 -8.57
C MET A 371 -22.78 -0.25 -7.36
N ILE A 372 -22.19 -0.24 -6.15
CA ILE A 372 -22.88 -0.70 -4.94
C ILE A 372 -24.06 0.19 -4.59
N ALA A 373 -23.94 1.51 -4.76
CA ALA A 373 -25.04 2.44 -4.53
C ALA A 373 -26.21 2.18 -5.49
N SER A 374 -25.92 1.94 -6.77
CA SER A 374 -26.92 1.59 -7.79
C SER A 374 -27.60 0.26 -7.47
N LEU A 375 -26.83 -0.78 -7.14
CA LEU A 375 -27.35 -2.09 -6.73
C LEU A 375 -28.25 -2.01 -5.50
N LYS A 376 -27.87 -1.18 -4.51
CA LYS A 376 -28.68 -0.94 -3.32
C LYS A 376 -30.02 -0.29 -3.67
N ALA A 377 -30.02 0.71 -4.55
CA ALA A 377 -31.24 1.34 -5.05
C ALA A 377 -32.14 0.35 -5.81
N ASP A 378 -31.54 -0.63 -6.47
CA ASP A 378 -32.22 -1.73 -7.16
C ASP A 378 -32.68 -2.88 -6.24
N GLY A 379 -32.46 -2.78 -4.92
CA GLY A 379 -32.93 -3.78 -3.96
C GLY A 379 -31.94 -4.90 -3.63
N TYR A 380 -30.64 -4.73 -3.93
CA TYR A 380 -29.61 -5.74 -3.70
C TYR A 380 -28.53 -5.26 -2.74
N TRP A 381 -28.09 -6.14 -1.84
CA TRP A 381 -26.96 -5.88 -0.95
C TRP A 381 -25.73 -6.70 -1.34
N THR A 382 -24.62 -6.00 -1.59
CA THR A 382 -23.30 -6.57 -1.91
C THR A 382 -22.22 -5.90 -1.05
N ASN A 383 -21.04 -6.51 -0.96
CA ASN A 383 -19.92 -5.98 -0.19
C ASN A 383 -18.98 -5.12 -1.04
N LEU A 384 -18.34 -4.14 -0.39
CA LEU A 384 -17.23 -3.39 -0.96
C LEU A 384 -15.91 -4.14 -0.71
N GLY A 385 -15.19 -4.45 -1.78
CA GLY A 385 -13.79 -4.83 -1.72
C GLY A 385 -12.91 -3.62 -2.00
N THR A 386 -12.24 -3.10 -0.97
CA THR A 386 -11.27 -1.99 -1.12
C THR A 386 -10.19 -2.08 -0.04
N PHE A 387 -9.20 -1.19 -0.11
CA PHE A 387 -8.12 -1.10 0.87
C PHE A 387 -8.64 -0.82 2.29
N PRO A 388 -8.17 -1.54 3.33
CA PRO A 388 -6.99 -2.41 3.37
C PRO A 388 -7.23 -3.89 2.97
N ALA A 389 -8.46 -4.30 2.70
CA ALA A 389 -8.79 -5.69 2.36
C ALA A 389 -8.41 -6.06 0.93
N THR A 390 -8.37 -5.11 0.01
CA THR A 390 -7.72 -5.23 -1.30
C THR A 390 -6.68 -4.12 -1.54
N SER A 391 -5.87 -4.18 -2.60
CA SER A 391 -5.11 -3.00 -3.01
C SER A 391 -6.07 -1.91 -3.50
N ILE A 392 -5.72 -0.64 -3.32
CA ILE A 392 -6.63 0.48 -3.65
C ILE A 392 -7.05 0.42 -5.13
N ARG A 393 -6.08 0.16 -6.03
CA ARG A 393 -6.30 -0.03 -7.48
C ARG A 393 -6.86 -1.40 -7.88
N LYS A 394 -7.17 -2.23 -6.91
CA LYS A 394 -7.88 -3.51 -7.04
C LYS A 394 -9.18 -3.50 -6.23
N SER A 395 -9.85 -2.34 -6.21
CA SER A 395 -11.18 -2.24 -5.62
C SER A 395 -12.22 -2.94 -6.51
N GLY A 396 -13.35 -3.32 -5.93
CA GLY A 396 -14.43 -3.97 -6.65
C GLY A 396 -15.65 -4.31 -5.79
N VAL A 397 -16.62 -4.94 -6.43
CA VAL A 397 -17.84 -5.44 -5.80
C VAL A 397 -17.65 -6.91 -5.46
N ARG A 398 -17.68 -7.22 -4.17
CA ARG A 398 -17.63 -8.59 -3.65
C ARG A 398 -19.04 -9.06 -3.35
N PHE A 399 -19.42 -10.21 -3.91
CA PHE A 399 -20.72 -10.82 -3.64
C PHE A 399 -20.57 -12.31 -3.44
N THR A 400 -21.53 -12.91 -2.73
CA THR A 400 -21.55 -14.32 -2.38
C THR A 400 -22.86 -14.96 -2.79
N VAL A 401 -22.82 -16.24 -3.12
CA VAL A 401 -24.03 -17.06 -3.31
C VAL A 401 -24.16 -18.04 -2.16
N THR A 402 -25.40 -18.43 -1.87
CA THR A 402 -25.74 -19.36 -0.78
C THR A 402 -26.71 -20.41 -1.31
N ALA A 403 -26.92 -21.50 -0.57
CA ALA A 403 -27.90 -22.52 -0.90
C ALA A 403 -29.36 -21.99 -0.91
N LEU A 404 -29.62 -20.87 -0.24
CA LEU A 404 -30.97 -20.28 -0.14
C LEU A 404 -31.33 -19.38 -1.34
N HIS A 405 -30.35 -18.91 -2.11
CA HIS A 405 -30.62 -18.09 -3.28
C HIS A 405 -31.33 -18.87 -4.38
N GLN A 406 -32.36 -18.26 -4.99
CA GLN A 406 -32.95 -18.80 -6.20
C GLN A 406 -32.12 -18.40 -7.41
N LYS A 407 -32.12 -19.27 -8.43
CA LYS A 407 -31.42 -19.01 -9.70
C LYS A 407 -31.84 -17.69 -10.34
N ALA A 408 -33.14 -17.35 -10.25
CA ALA A 408 -33.69 -16.11 -10.77
C ALA A 408 -33.09 -14.87 -10.09
N ASP A 409 -32.90 -14.90 -8.76
CA ASP A 409 -32.33 -13.78 -8.01
C ASP A 409 -30.87 -13.56 -8.38
N ILE A 410 -30.11 -14.64 -8.56
CA ILE A 410 -28.69 -14.59 -8.99
C ILE A 410 -28.59 -13.93 -10.37
N LEU A 411 -29.39 -14.37 -11.34
CA LEU A 411 -29.37 -13.80 -12.69
C LEU A 411 -29.84 -12.35 -12.71
N ALA A 412 -30.85 -12.01 -11.90
CA ALA A 412 -31.33 -10.65 -11.76
C ALA A 412 -30.24 -9.72 -11.20
N LEU A 413 -29.55 -10.14 -10.12
CA LEU A 413 -28.39 -9.41 -9.59
C LEU A 413 -27.34 -9.19 -10.68
N LEU A 414 -26.90 -10.24 -11.38
CA LEU A 414 -25.82 -10.14 -12.36
C LEU A 414 -26.16 -9.17 -13.50
N ASN A 415 -27.40 -9.20 -13.99
CA ASN A 415 -27.88 -8.23 -14.99
C ASN A 415 -27.90 -6.79 -14.45
N LYS A 416 -28.24 -6.59 -13.17
CA LYS A 416 -28.15 -5.27 -12.53
C LYS A 416 -26.71 -4.82 -12.31
N MET A 417 -25.81 -5.73 -11.97
CA MET A 417 -24.37 -5.44 -11.88
C MET A 417 -23.80 -5.00 -13.23
N GLU A 418 -24.20 -5.65 -14.32
CA GLU A 418 -23.84 -5.24 -15.69
C GLU A 418 -24.32 -3.81 -16.00
N ALA A 419 -25.59 -3.49 -15.70
CA ALA A 419 -26.15 -2.16 -15.92
C ALA A 419 -25.39 -1.09 -15.11
N ALA A 420 -25.19 -1.34 -13.81
CA ALA A 420 -24.47 -0.45 -12.91
C ALA A 420 -23.00 -0.26 -13.32
N TYR A 421 -22.36 -1.31 -13.87
CA TYR A 421 -21.01 -1.26 -14.41
C TYR A 421 -20.91 -0.28 -15.59
N TRP A 422 -21.82 -0.39 -16.57
CA TRP A 422 -21.83 0.49 -17.74
C TRP A 422 -22.22 1.93 -17.40
N GLU A 423 -23.19 2.12 -16.51
CA GLU A 423 -23.58 3.43 -15.99
C GLU A 423 -22.38 4.11 -15.31
N GLY A 424 -21.73 3.42 -14.37
CA GLY A 424 -20.58 3.94 -13.65
C GLY A 424 -19.38 4.23 -14.55
N ILE A 425 -19.10 3.37 -15.52
CA ILE A 425 -18.05 3.62 -16.52
C ILE A 425 -18.34 4.88 -17.34
N SER A 426 -19.56 5.02 -17.83
CA SER A 426 -19.96 6.18 -18.64
C SER A 426 -19.95 7.46 -17.82
N GLN A 427 -20.41 7.42 -16.57
CA GLN A 427 -20.46 8.58 -15.68
C GLN A 427 -19.06 9.06 -15.28
N LEU A 428 -18.12 8.13 -15.10
CA LEU A 428 -16.77 8.42 -14.60
C LEU A 428 -15.71 8.54 -15.70
N ASP A 429 -16.10 8.41 -16.98
CA ASP A 429 -15.23 8.40 -18.16
C ASP A 429 -14.05 7.42 -18.02
N ILE A 430 -14.33 6.22 -17.50
CA ILE A 430 -13.29 5.19 -17.26
C ILE A 430 -13.11 4.34 -18.52
N ASN A 431 -11.88 4.14 -18.95
CA ASN A 431 -11.56 3.16 -19.98
C ASN A 431 -11.48 1.75 -19.37
N GLU A 432 -12.16 0.77 -19.96
CA GLU A 432 -12.12 -0.62 -19.51
C GLU A 432 -10.68 -1.17 -19.36
N GLN A 433 -9.72 -0.75 -20.18
CA GLN A 433 -8.32 -1.18 -20.02
C GLN A 433 -7.75 -0.82 -18.64
N GLN A 434 -8.19 0.30 -18.05
CA GLN A 434 -7.78 0.72 -16.70
C GLN A 434 -8.36 -0.19 -15.62
N ILE A 435 -9.47 -0.89 -15.92
CA ILE A 435 -10.12 -1.85 -15.03
C ILE A 435 -9.41 -3.20 -15.13
N PHE A 436 -9.16 -3.71 -16.35
CA PHE A 436 -8.61 -5.06 -16.54
C PHE A 436 -7.12 -5.15 -16.15
N ARG A 437 -6.33 -4.10 -16.40
CA ARG A 437 -4.87 -4.12 -16.21
C ARG A 437 -4.43 -4.41 -14.78
N PRO A 438 -4.94 -3.73 -13.73
CA PRO A 438 -4.48 -3.96 -12.35
C PRO A 438 -4.74 -5.40 -11.85
N PHE A 439 -5.77 -6.06 -12.37
CA PHE A 439 -6.07 -7.46 -12.06
C PHE A 439 -5.33 -8.46 -12.97
N LYS A 440 -4.56 -7.97 -13.95
CA LYS A 440 -3.88 -8.77 -15.00
C LYS A 440 -4.85 -9.62 -15.82
N LEU A 441 -6.08 -9.14 -16.00
CA LEU A 441 -7.09 -9.78 -16.81
C LEU A 441 -6.85 -9.50 -18.30
N LYS A 442 -7.20 -10.47 -19.15
CA LYS A 442 -7.16 -10.32 -20.61
C LYS A 442 -8.59 -10.29 -21.13
N LYS A 443 -8.90 -9.27 -21.93
CA LYS A 443 -10.19 -9.17 -22.60
C LYS A 443 -10.19 -10.07 -23.84
N LYS A 444 -11.21 -10.93 -23.99
CA LYS A 444 -11.39 -11.81 -25.15
C LYS A 444 -11.84 -11.02 -26.39
N GLN A 445 -12.65 -9.97 -26.21
CA GLN A 445 -13.16 -9.11 -27.28
C GLN A 445 -12.43 -7.76 -27.33
N LYS A 446 -12.33 -7.14 -28.52
CA LYS A 446 -11.74 -5.79 -28.62
C LYS A 446 -12.60 -4.80 -27.83
N VAL A 447 -11.94 -3.97 -27.02
CA VAL A 447 -12.57 -2.91 -26.21
C VAL A 447 -13.45 -2.04 -27.09
N SER A 448 -14.73 -1.95 -26.75
CA SER A 448 -15.65 -0.99 -27.36
C SER A 448 -15.20 0.40 -26.95
N ILE A 449 -14.85 1.24 -27.93
CA ILE A 449 -14.57 2.65 -27.66
C ILE A 449 -15.90 3.29 -27.29
N ILE A 450 -16.14 3.50 -25.99
CA ILE A 450 -17.28 4.30 -25.54
C ILE A 450 -17.05 5.73 -26.06
N PRO A 451 -18.01 6.32 -26.79
CA PRO A 451 -17.87 7.69 -27.26
C PRO A 451 -17.68 8.63 -26.07
N LYS A 452 -16.54 9.33 -26.04
CA LYS A 452 -16.23 10.32 -25.00
C LYS A 452 -17.33 11.40 -25.00
N PRO A 453 -17.91 11.75 -23.84
CA PRO A 453 -18.78 12.90 -23.76
C PRO A 453 -18.03 14.16 -24.25
N GLN A 454 -18.70 15.03 -25.00
CA GLN A 454 -18.15 16.35 -25.33
C GLN A 454 -18.12 17.21 -24.07
N HIS A 455 -17.03 17.12 -23.31
CA HIS A 455 -16.79 18.04 -22.20
C HIS A 455 -16.27 19.38 -22.70
N ALA A 456 -16.65 20.47 -22.00
CA ALA A 456 -16.03 21.79 -22.17
C ALA A 456 -14.53 21.78 -21.82
N LEU A 457 -14.10 20.79 -21.01
CA LEU A 457 -12.71 20.56 -20.63
C LEU A 457 -11.97 19.70 -21.66
N LYS A 458 -10.79 20.15 -22.08
CA LYS A 458 -9.89 19.42 -22.99
C LYS A 458 -8.47 19.41 -22.46
N LEU A 459 -7.83 18.24 -22.47
CA LEU A 459 -6.40 18.13 -22.20
C LEU A 459 -5.63 18.06 -23.52
N LYS A 460 -4.57 18.87 -23.64
CA LYS A 460 -3.63 18.82 -24.74
C LYS A 460 -2.25 18.41 -24.24
N ARG A 461 -1.69 17.36 -24.84
CA ARG A 461 -0.34 16.83 -24.59
C ARG A 461 0.68 17.60 -25.42
N TYR A 462 1.87 17.77 -24.85
CA TYR A 462 3.07 18.32 -25.48
C TYR A 462 4.29 17.47 -25.12
N HIS A 463 5.25 17.36 -26.03
CA HIS A 463 6.44 16.53 -25.87
C HIS A 463 7.67 17.32 -25.38
N SER A 464 7.61 18.64 -25.46
CA SER A 464 8.63 19.56 -24.97
C SER A 464 7.98 20.83 -24.45
N VAL A 465 8.60 21.46 -23.45
CA VAL A 465 8.20 22.76 -22.91
C VAL A 465 8.20 23.84 -24.00
N HIS A 466 9.04 23.69 -25.03
CA HIS A 466 9.11 24.57 -26.21
C HIS A 466 7.79 24.61 -27.00
N GLU A 467 7.02 23.52 -27.04
CA GLU A 467 5.73 23.46 -27.75
C GLU A 467 4.61 24.21 -27.02
N MET A 468 4.83 24.56 -25.75
CA MET A 468 3.84 25.24 -24.91
C MET A 468 4.42 26.43 -24.13
N GLU A 469 5.43 27.10 -24.68
CA GLU A 469 6.12 28.23 -24.01
C GLU A 469 5.14 29.28 -23.48
N LYS A 470 4.28 29.86 -24.34
CA LYS A 470 3.36 30.94 -23.92
C LYS A 470 2.37 30.46 -22.83
N PRO A 471 1.63 29.34 -23.01
CA PRO A 471 0.80 28.78 -21.94
C PRO A 471 1.58 28.49 -20.65
N TRP A 472 2.77 27.89 -20.74
CA TRP A 472 3.56 27.51 -19.58
C TRP A 472 3.98 28.72 -18.76
N ARG A 473 4.51 29.76 -19.44
CA ARG A 473 4.91 31.02 -18.81
C ARG A 473 3.76 31.67 -18.04
N SER A 474 2.53 31.64 -18.55
CA SER A 474 1.38 32.24 -17.85
C SER A 474 1.08 31.66 -16.46
N LEU A 475 1.46 30.41 -16.20
CA LEU A 475 1.25 29.75 -14.91
C LEU A 475 2.56 29.59 -14.10
N PHE A 476 3.69 29.38 -14.77
CA PHE A 476 4.95 28.96 -14.16
C PHE A 476 6.10 30.00 -14.24
N GLN A 477 5.83 31.24 -14.66
CA GLN A 477 6.89 32.28 -14.77
C GLN A 477 7.70 32.47 -13.48
N ASP A 478 7.04 32.42 -12.31
CA ASP A 478 7.68 32.56 -11.00
C ASP A 478 7.77 31.22 -10.23
N ALA A 479 7.91 30.10 -10.93
CA ALA A 479 7.92 28.77 -10.32
C ALA A 479 9.33 28.17 -10.15
N GLY A 480 10.35 29.03 -9.98
CA GLY A 480 11.73 28.57 -9.80
C GLY A 480 12.18 27.69 -10.95
N GLN A 481 12.70 26.51 -10.66
CA GLN A 481 13.15 25.57 -11.69
C GLN A 481 12.01 24.99 -12.55
N LEU A 482 10.75 25.13 -12.16
CA LEU A 482 9.60 24.79 -13.01
C LEU A 482 9.27 25.89 -14.03
N SER A 483 10.03 26.99 -14.06
CA SER A 483 9.96 27.96 -15.15
C SER A 483 10.26 27.33 -16.52
N TYR A 484 9.94 28.05 -17.58
CA TYR A 484 10.28 27.63 -18.94
C TYR A 484 11.80 27.42 -19.09
N GLU A 485 12.60 28.35 -18.56
CA GLU A 485 14.05 28.32 -18.61
C GLU A 485 14.61 27.10 -17.86
N GLY A 486 14.15 26.89 -16.62
CA GLY A 486 14.60 25.77 -15.79
C GLY A 486 14.30 24.41 -16.42
N LEU A 487 13.11 24.25 -17.00
CA LEU A 487 12.73 23.02 -17.70
C LEU A 487 13.44 22.84 -19.04
N SER A 488 13.70 23.92 -19.77
CA SER A 488 14.47 23.87 -21.03
C SER A 488 15.89 23.34 -20.77
N SER A 489 16.55 23.83 -19.71
CA SER A 489 17.88 23.36 -19.29
C SER A 489 17.85 21.87 -18.89
N LEU A 490 16.80 21.43 -18.17
CA LEU A 490 16.63 20.02 -17.80
C LEU A 490 16.39 19.12 -19.02
N GLU A 491 15.47 19.49 -19.92
CA GLU A 491 15.20 18.71 -21.14
C GLU A 491 16.47 18.53 -21.96
N LYS A 492 17.22 19.61 -22.17
CA LYS A 492 18.46 19.62 -22.96
C LYS A 492 19.48 18.59 -22.47
N VAL A 493 19.63 18.42 -21.16
CA VAL A 493 20.60 17.48 -20.58
C VAL A 493 20.02 16.07 -20.46
N PHE A 494 18.86 15.93 -19.84
CA PHE A 494 18.36 14.63 -19.39
C PHE A 494 17.72 13.79 -20.50
N THR A 495 17.31 14.39 -21.62
CA THR A 495 16.85 13.65 -22.81
C THR A 495 18.01 13.02 -23.60
N GLN A 496 19.23 13.57 -23.46
CA GLN A 496 20.43 13.10 -24.17
C GLN A 496 21.16 11.96 -23.45
N LEU A 497 20.77 11.62 -22.22
CA LEU A 497 21.37 10.53 -21.47
C LEU A 497 21.17 9.17 -22.17
N PRO A 498 22.03 8.18 -21.85
CA PRO A 498 21.86 6.81 -22.30
C PRO A 498 20.45 6.29 -22.00
N LYS A 499 19.94 5.38 -22.83
CA LYS A 499 18.55 4.89 -22.78
C LYS A 499 18.07 4.49 -21.38
N GLU A 500 18.94 3.90 -20.57
CA GLU A 500 18.60 3.44 -19.21
C GLU A 500 18.42 4.59 -18.19
N GLU A 501 19.08 5.72 -18.41
CA GLU A 501 19.11 6.89 -17.51
C GLU A 501 18.31 8.07 -18.06
N ARG A 502 17.94 8.04 -19.35
CA ARG A 502 17.15 9.06 -20.04
C ARG A 502 15.85 9.36 -19.32
N TRP A 503 15.51 10.64 -19.24
CA TRP A 503 14.21 11.12 -18.79
C TRP A 503 13.32 11.40 -19.99
N ASN A 504 12.06 10.96 -19.91
CA ASN A 504 11.05 11.26 -20.92
C ASN A 504 10.04 12.24 -20.32
N PHE A 505 10.02 13.46 -20.87
CA PHE A 505 9.17 14.54 -20.39
C PHE A 505 7.83 14.55 -21.13
N HIS A 506 6.75 14.79 -20.40
CA HIS A 506 5.39 14.89 -20.91
C HIS A 506 4.69 16.07 -20.29
N TYR A 507 4.53 17.13 -21.07
CA TYR A 507 3.85 18.34 -20.62
C TYR A 507 2.40 18.30 -21.06
N PHE A 508 1.55 19.01 -20.34
CA PHE A 508 0.15 19.11 -20.69
C PHE A 508 -0.46 20.43 -20.22
N GLY A 509 -1.50 20.84 -20.93
CA GLY A 509 -2.41 21.91 -20.52
C GLY A 509 -3.85 21.42 -20.53
N VAL A 510 -4.62 21.79 -19.51
CA VAL A 510 -6.07 21.60 -19.45
C VAL A 510 -6.75 22.92 -19.77
N PHE A 511 -7.67 22.89 -20.73
CA PHE A 511 -8.37 24.05 -21.25
C PHE A 511 -9.86 23.93 -20.98
N HIS A 512 -10.48 25.03 -20.54
CA HIS A 512 -11.93 25.22 -20.45
C HIS A 512 -12.29 26.36 -21.40
N ASP A 513 -13.16 26.11 -22.39
CA ASP A 513 -13.54 27.12 -23.41
C ASP A 513 -12.33 27.83 -24.05
N GLN A 514 -11.30 27.03 -24.42
CA GLN A 514 -10.02 27.48 -24.99
C GLN A 514 -9.09 28.26 -24.04
N GLN A 515 -9.50 28.54 -22.80
CA GLN A 515 -8.65 29.15 -21.78
C GLN A 515 -7.89 28.10 -20.98
N LEU A 516 -6.58 28.29 -20.79
CA LEU A 516 -5.75 27.38 -19.99
C LEU A 516 -6.09 27.53 -18.49
N ILE A 517 -6.70 26.50 -17.90
CA ILE A 517 -7.08 26.50 -16.48
C ILE A 517 -6.07 25.76 -15.59
N ALA A 518 -5.31 24.83 -16.16
CA ALA A 518 -4.28 24.07 -15.47
C ALA A 518 -3.17 23.64 -16.41
N ALA A 519 -1.96 23.48 -15.90
CA ALA A 519 -0.86 22.86 -16.65
C ALA A 519 0.07 22.09 -15.71
N GLY A 520 0.84 21.18 -16.29
CA GLY A 520 1.84 20.45 -15.54
C GLY A 520 2.68 19.51 -16.39
N LEU A 521 3.48 18.72 -15.69
CA LEU A 521 4.55 17.90 -16.22
C LEU A 521 4.54 16.54 -15.55
N PHE A 522 4.55 15.47 -16.35
CA PHE A 522 4.95 14.14 -15.93
C PHE A 522 6.28 13.75 -16.57
N THR A 523 7.20 13.23 -15.78
CA THR A 523 8.48 12.70 -16.25
C THR A 523 8.55 11.22 -15.96
N GLU A 524 8.93 10.45 -16.97
CA GLU A 524 9.27 9.04 -16.80
C GLU A 524 10.80 8.91 -16.67
N LEU A 525 11.25 8.39 -15.53
CA LEU A 525 12.67 8.31 -15.18
C LEU A 525 12.95 7.17 -14.21
N LYS A 526 14.23 6.80 -14.11
CA LYS A 526 14.71 5.82 -13.14
C LYS A 526 14.98 6.49 -11.79
N ILE A 527 14.40 5.97 -10.73
CA ILE A 527 14.63 6.44 -9.35
C ILE A 527 15.04 5.29 -8.43
N LYS A 528 15.59 5.65 -7.27
CA LYS A 528 15.68 4.78 -6.11
C LYS A 528 14.32 4.79 -5.38
N LEU A 529 13.72 3.62 -5.16
CA LEU A 529 12.41 3.53 -4.50
C LEU A 529 12.47 3.93 -3.01
N ASP A 530 13.64 3.96 -2.39
CA ASP A 530 13.86 4.45 -1.03
C ASP A 530 14.11 5.98 -0.94
N ILE A 531 13.91 6.74 -2.01
CA ILE A 531 14.20 8.18 -2.06
C ILE A 531 13.50 8.99 -0.96
N PHE A 532 12.26 8.62 -0.59
CA PHE A 532 11.46 9.30 0.44
C PHE A 532 11.45 8.53 1.77
N SER A 533 12.28 7.50 1.90
CA SER A 533 12.37 6.68 3.11
C SER A 533 13.26 7.32 4.17
N GLY A 534 13.11 6.89 5.43
CA GLY A 534 14.00 7.30 6.52
C GLY A 534 15.46 6.91 6.27
N ALA A 535 16.39 7.65 6.87
CA ALA A 535 17.82 7.48 6.62
C ALA A 535 18.35 6.05 6.91
N GLU A 536 17.81 5.38 7.93
CA GLU A 536 18.16 4.00 8.30
C GLU A 536 17.74 3.00 7.23
N VAL A 537 16.53 3.18 6.67
CA VAL A 537 16.01 2.39 5.56
C VAL A 537 16.88 2.58 4.32
N SER A 538 17.23 3.82 4.00
CA SER A 538 18.12 4.13 2.89
C SER A 538 19.52 3.52 3.08
N GLU A 539 20.04 3.47 4.30
CA GLU A 539 21.34 2.84 4.60
C GLU A 539 21.28 1.31 4.41
N TYR A 540 20.20 0.68 4.83
CA TYR A 540 19.95 -0.74 4.55
C TYR A 540 19.87 -0.98 3.04
N ALA A 541 19.09 -0.18 2.32
CA ALA A 541 18.97 -0.26 0.86
C ALA A 541 20.33 -0.11 0.15
N GLU A 542 21.18 0.82 0.59
CA GLU A 542 22.55 0.97 0.06
C GLU A 542 23.45 -0.24 0.37
N THR A 543 23.31 -0.83 1.55
CA THR A 543 24.01 -2.08 1.90
C THR A 543 23.60 -3.21 0.97
N MET A 544 22.29 -3.35 0.73
CA MET A 544 21.76 -4.34 -0.18
C MET A 544 22.16 -4.05 -1.64
N ARG A 545 22.28 -2.79 -2.08
CA ARG A 545 22.84 -2.43 -3.40
C ARG A 545 24.30 -2.88 -3.57
N LYS A 546 25.10 -2.87 -2.50
CA LYS A 546 26.48 -3.41 -2.56
C LYS A 546 26.48 -4.92 -2.72
N ILE A 547 25.50 -5.62 -2.13
CA ILE A 547 25.41 -7.09 -2.14
C ILE A 547 24.77 -7.59 -3.46
N TYR A 548 23.62 -7.05 -3.83
CA TYR A 548 22.79 -7.52 -4.95
C TYR A 548 22.97 -6.71 -6.24
N GLY A 549 23.75 -5.63 -6.19
CA GLY A 549 24.07 -4.78 -7.33
C GLY A 549 23.36 -3.42 -7.31
N PRO A 550 23.86 -2.44 -8.09
CA PRO A 550 23.45 -1.04 -8.02
C PRO A 550 21.99 -0.77 -8.42
N ASN A 551 21.35 -1.73 -9.10
CA ASN A 551 19.96 -1.65 -9.53
C ASN A 551 18.97 -2.21 -8.50
N TYR A 552 19.43 -2.72 -7.36
CA TYR A 552 18.56 -3.11 -6.26
C TYR A 552 17.71 -1.91 -5.81
N LEU A 553 16.38 -2.09 -5.77
CA LEU A 553 15.39 -1.03 -5.49
C LEU A 553 15.44 0.18 -6.42
N CYS A 554 15.86 -0.03 -7.66
CA CYS A 554 15.84 1.01 -8.68
C CYS A 554 14.81 0.62 -9.75
N GLU A 555 13.88 1.52 -10.03
CA GLU A 555 12.82 1.30 -11.03
C GLU A 555 12.55 2.57 -11.83
N ARG A 556 12.02 2.34 -13.03
CA ARG A 556 11.48 3.40 -13.88
C ARG A 556 10.05 3.71 -13.44
N VAL A 557 9.78 4.97 -13.14
CA VAL A 557 8.53 5.46 -12.56
C VAL A 557 8.04 6.65 -13.36
N LEU A 558 6.73 6.90 -13.31
CA LEU A 558 6.15 8.13 -13.82
C LEU A 558 5.93 9.08 -12.63
N MET A 559 6.59 10.24 -12.61
CA MET A 559 6.45 11.22 -11.54
C MET A 559 5.95 12.57 -12.07
N ALA A 560 5.14 13.29 -11.30
CA ALA A 560 4.92 14.72 -11.55
C ALA A 560 6.22 15.49 -11.25
N GLY A 561 6.68 16.31 -12.19
CA GLY A 561 7.98 16.97 -12.06
C GLY A 561 9.17 16.05 -12.30
N THR A 562 10.28 16.34 -11.66
CA THR A 562 11.57 15.64 -11.75
C THR A 562 12.23 15.50 -10.36
N LEU A 563 13.38 14.82 -10.28
CA LEU A 563 14.19 14.73 -9.04
C LEU A 563 14.80 16.06 -8.58
N ILE A 564 14.77 17.10 -9.41
CA ILE A 564 15.47 18.36 -9.15
C ILE A 564 14.48 19.50 -8.93
N THR A 565 13.35 19.48 -9.64
CA THR A 565 12.27 20.46 -9.51
C THR A 565 11.55 20.36 -8.17
N GLU A 566 11.26 21.50 -7.56
CA GLU A 566 10.46 21.62 -6.32
C GLU A 566 9.25 22.52 -6.59
N GLY A 567 8.24 22.48 -5.72
CA GLY A 567 7.03 23.30 -5.84
C GLY A 567 5.81 22.57 -6.39
N GLU A 568 4.85 23.33 -6.91
CA GLU A 568 3.58 22.82 -7.45
C GLU A 568 3.76 22.29 -8.89
N HIS A 569 4.08 21.01 -9.06
CA HIS A 569 4.32 20.41 -10.39
C HIS A 569 3.10 20.36 -11.31
N LEU A 570 1.89 20.39 -10.72
CA LEU A 570 0.64 20.67 -11.43
C LEU A 570 0.06 21.94 -10.82
N LYS A 571 -0.24 22.92 -11.67
CA LYS A 571 -0.69 24.23 -11.24
C LYS A 571 -2.00 24.58 -11.91
N TRP A 572 -2.94 25.05 -11.10
CA TRP A 572 -4.20 25.62 -11.57
C TRP A 572 -4.15 27.15 -11.50
N GLN A 573 -5.01 27.81 -12.25
CA GLN A 573 -5.25 29.24 -12.04
C GLN A 573 -5.69 29.50 -10.59
N ALA A 574 -5.17 30.56 -9.98
CA ALA A 574 -5.34 30.83 -8.54
C ALA A 574 -6.81 30.97 -8.10
N ALA A 575 -7.67 31.53 -8.96
CA ALA A 575 -9.08 31.78 -8.66
C ALA A 575 -10.02 30.63 -9.09
N LEU A 576 -9.49 29.47 -9.49
CA LEU A 576 -10.31 28.36 -9.97
C LEU A 576 -11.05 27.67 -8.82
N GLU A 577 -12.35 27.43 -9.00
CA GLU A 577 -13.17 26.69 -8.04
C GLU A 577 -12.67 25.24 -7.85
N ASP A 578 -12.72 24.75 -6.61
CA ASP A 578 -12.22 23.41 -6.26
C ASP A 578 -12.99 22.28 -6.96
N THR A 579 -14.28 22.48 -7.27
CA THR A 579 -15.09 21.54 -8.06
C THR A 579 -14.57 21.42 -9.49
N LEU A 580 -14.18 22.53 -10.12
CA LEU A 580 -13.61 22.54 -11.46
C LEU A 580 -12.18 21.99 -11.46
N LYS A 581 -11.39 22.22 -10.40
CA LYS A 581 -10.11 21.53 -10.18
C LYS A 581 -10.30 20.02 -10.14
N ALA A 582 -11.25 19.52 -9.35
CA ALA A 582 -11.55 18.09 -9.25
C ALA A 582 -11.95 17.49 -10.61
N LYS A 583 -12.82 18.15 -11.38
CA LYS A 583 -13.19 17.70 -12.75
C LYS A 583 -12.01 17.72 -13.71
N SER A 584 -11.17 18.76 -13.68
CA SER A 584 -9.98 18.83 -14.53
C SER A 584 -8.97 17.73 -14.18
N PHE A 585 -8.93 17.30 -12.92
CA PHE A 585 -8.06 16.23 -12.46
C PHE A 585 -8.43 14.86 -13.06
N ASP A 586 -9.69 14.61 -13.41
CA ASP A 586 -10.09 13.40 -14.14
C ASP A 586 -9.30 13.25 -15.45
N LEU A 587 -9.21 14.33 -16.25
CA LEU A 587 -8.44 14.35 -17.49
C LEU A 587 -6.94 14.17 -17.25
N ILE A 588 -6.40 14.79 -16.20
CA ILE A 588 -4.98 14.67 -15.83
C ILE A 588 -4.67 13.23 -15.42
N ASN A 589 -5.52 12.63 -14.59
CA ASN A 589 -5.35 11.25 -14.17
C ASN A 589 -5.48 10.30 -15.35
N GLN A 590 -6.41 10.53 -16.27
CA GLN A 590 -6.51 9.75 -17.52
C GLN A 590 -5.20 9.82 -18.32
N PHE A 591 -4.68 11.03 -18.54
CA PHE A 591 -3.42 11.22 -19.25
C PHE A 591 -2.25 10.52 -18.55
N TYR A 592 -2.20 10.57 -17.23
CA TYR A 592 -1.23 9.85 -16.43
C TYR A 592 -1.34 8.33 -16.59
N GLU A 593 -2.55 7.75 -16.58
CA GLU A 593 -2.76 6.31 -16.79
C GLU A 593 -2.35 5.87 -18.20
N ASP A 594 -2.65 6.69 -19.22
CA ASP A 594 -2.23 6.45 -20.60
C ASP A 594 -0.70 6.40 -20.71
N LEU A 595 0.01 7.31 -20.04
CA LEU A 595 1.47 7.30 -19.96
C LEU A 595 1.99 6.08 -19.18
N LYS A 596 1.39 5.74 -18.03
CA LYS A 596 1.75 4.51 -17.29
C LYS A 596 1.59 3.26 -18.14
N ALA A 597 0.58 3.22 -19.00
CA ALA A 597 0.38 2.12 -19.96
C ALA A 597 1.47 2.12 -21.04
N GLN A 598 1.73 3.29 -21.63
CA GLN A 598 2.79 3.48 -22.65
C GLN A 598 4.16 3.00 -22.14
N TYR A 599 4.53 3.32 -20.91
CA TYR A 599 5.84 3.00 -20.32
C TYR A 599 5.88 1.73 -19.47
N ASN A 600 4.73 1.08 -19.27
CA ASN A 600 4.57 -0.07 -18.39
C ASN A 600 5.14 0.15 -16.97
N THR A 601 4.93 1.32 -16.39
CA THR A 601 5.38 1.64 -15.03
C THR A 601 4.40 1.15 -13.97
N LYS A 602 4.92 0.55 -12.89
CA LYS A 602 4.12 0.01 -11.77
C LYS A 602 3.83 1.05 -10.69
N HIS A 603 4.76 1.97 -10.52
CA HIS A 603 4.74 3.01 -9.50
C HIS A 603 4.65 4.38 -10.15
N GLY A 604 3.98 5.30 -9.49
CA GLY A 604 4.22 6.70 -9.75
C GLY A 604 3.88 7.61 -8.61
N PHE A 605 4.36 8.83 -8.74
CA PHE A 605 4.44 9.83 -7.69
C PHE A 605 3.89 11.13 -8.24
N MET A 606 3.13 11.85 -7.44
CA MET A 606 2.48 13.06 -7.89
C MET A 606 2.35 14.05 -6.74
N LEU A 607 2.77 15.28 -7.02
CA LEU A 607 2.42 16.54 -6.34
C LEU A 607 2.75 16.73 -4.87
N CYS A 608 3.39 17.88 -4.60
CA CYS A 608 3.69 18.46 -3.30
C CYS A 608 2.64 19.52 -2.90
N PHE A 609 1.66 19.21 -2.06
CA PHE A 609 0.74 20.23 -1.52
C PHE A 609 1.04 20.57 -0.06
N PRO A 610 0.65 21.77 0.42
CA PRO A 610 0.53 22.03 1.85
C PRO A 610 -0.43 21.02 2.49
N GLN A 611 -0.08 20.50 3.66
CA GLN A 611 -0.92 19.53 4.39
C GLN A 611 -2.37 20.04 4.63
N GLU A 612 -2.56 21.36 4.74
CA GLU A 612 -3.86 22.02 4.94
C GLU A 612 -4.86 21.77 3.78
N SER A 613 -4.37 21.40 2.59
CA SER A 613 -5.20 21.11 1.41
C SER A 613 -5.94 19.76 1.46
N GLN A 614 -5.66 18.92 2.47
CA GLN A 614 -6.26 17.58 2.60
C GLN A 614 -7.77 17.58 2.85
N ASN A 615 -8.39 18.72 3.14
CA ASN A 615 -9.84 18.83 3.30
C ASN A 615 -10.56 19.35 2.03
N SER A 616 -9.86 19.49 0.91
CA SER A 616 -10.43 19.99 -0.35
C SER A 616 -11.15 18.90 -1.16
N ALA A 617 -12.10 19.31 -2.02
CA ALA A 617 -12.73 18.42 -2.99
C ALA A 617 -11.70 17.77 -3.95
N LEU A 618 -10.62 18.50 -4.25
CA LEU A 618 -9.51 17.99 -5.06
C LEU A 618 -8.78 16.83 -4.35
N HIS A 619 -8.50 16.95 -3.05
CA HIS A 619 -7.87 15.86 -2.29
C HIS A 619 -8.70 14.59 -2.33
N GLN A 620 -10.00 14.70 -2.06
CA GLN A 620 -10.93 13.57 -2.10
C GLN A 620 -10.93 12.91 -3.48
N LYS A 621 -10.96 13.71 -4.55
CA LYS A 621 -10.92 13.21 -5.92
C LYS A 621 -9.61 12.46 -6.23
N ILE A 622 -8.47 12.98 -5.77
CA ILE A 622 -7.16 12.33 -5.92
C ILE A 622 -7.17 10.96 -5.24
N VAL A 623 -7.64 10.86 -3.99
CA VAL A 623 -7.73 9.59 -3.24
C VAL A 623 -8.66 8.59 -3.93
N GLN A 624 -9.81 9.05 -4.44
CA GLN A 624 -10.76 8.21 -5.19
C GLN A 624 -10.20 7.63 -6.49
N LYS A 625 -9.24 8.31 -7.12
CA LYS A 625 -8.47 7.77 -8.27
C LYS A 625 -7.33 6.83 -7.86
N GLY A 626 -7.30 6.44 -6.59
CA GLY A 626 -6.43 5.41 -6.03
C GLY A 626 -5.05 5.91 -5.59
N TRP A 627 -4.92 7.20 -5.36
CA TRP A 627 -3.68 7.82 -4.88
C TRP A 627 -3.65 7.90 -3.35
N VAL A 628 -2.47 7.68 -2.77
CA VAL A 628 -2.23 7.71 -1.33
C VAL A 628 -1.41 8.92 -0.97
N ALA A 629 -1.92 9.74 -0.06
CA ALA A 629 -1.17 10.88 0.48
C ALA A 629 -0.14 10.41 1.53
N ALA A 630 1.12 10.75 1.31
CA ALA A 630 2.24 10.55 2.24
C ALA A 630 2.86 11.91 2.60
N PRO A 631 3.28 12.14 3.85
CA PRO A 631 4.05 13.34 4.18
C PRO A 631 5.43 13.30 3.50
N LEU A 632 5.97 14.46 3.19
CA LEU A 632 7.39 14.63 2.90
C LEU A 632 8.15 15.07 4.17
N PRO A 633 9.49 14.98 4.19
CA PRO A 633 10.27 15.65 5.22
C PRO A 633 9.91 17.15 5.31
N ALA A 634 10.21 17.78 6.44
CA ALA A 634 9.90 19.21 6.60
C ALA A 634 10.64 20.03 5.54
N TYR A 635 9.89 20.80 4.76
CA TYR A 635 10.45 21.74 3.80
C TYR A 635 10.76 23.06 4.49
N HIS A 636 11.95 23.60 4.25
CA HIS A 636 12.42 24.80 4.92
C HIS A 636 12.50 25.99 3.97
N TYR A 637 12.07 27.14 4.45
CA TYR A 637 12.24 28.41 3.76
C TYR A 637 12.54 29.54 4.73
N TYR A 638 13.00 30.67 4.20
CA TYR A 638 13.28 31.90 4.92
C TYR A 638 12.47 33.02 4.29
N ASP A 639 11.57 33.63 5.06
CA ASP A 639 10.86 34.84 4.66
C ASP A 639 11.76 36.06 4.91
N LEU A 640 12.16 36.73 3.84
CA LEU A 640 13.10 37.85 3.86
C LEU A 640 12.39 39.19 3.74
N LYS A 641 11.13 39.21 3.27
CA LYS A 641 10.33 40.45 3.04
C LYS A 641 10.32 41.42 4.22
N PRO A 642 10.23 40.98 5.49
CA PRO A 642 10.15 41.90 6.61
C PRO A 642 11.47 42.64 6.92
N PHE A 643 12.58 42.31 6.25
CA PHE A 643 13.92 42.76 6.63
C PHE A 643 14.64 43.44 5.46
N SER A 644 15.35 44.53 5.76
CA SER A 644 16.10 45.31 4.76
C SER A 644 17.54 44.83 4.52
N SER A 645 18.08 43.99 5.40
CA SER A 645 19.45 43.49 5.32
C SER A 645 19.65 42.22 6.16
N ILE A 646 20.74 41.50 5.92
CA ILE A 646 21.10 40.36 6.78
C ILE A 646 21.33 40.78 8.23
N THR A 647 21.84 41.99 8.47
CA THR A 647 22.04 42.51 9.82
C THR A 647 20.70 42.68 10.55
N ALA A 648 19.70 43.27 9.89
CA ALA A 648 18.34 43.40 10.43
C ALA A 648 17.69 42.03 10.69
N TYR A 649 17.85 41.10 9.73
CA TYR A 649 17.39 39.72 9.86
C TYR A 649 17.97 39.02 11.10
N LEU A 650 19.29 39.09 11.28
CA LEU A 650 19.96 38.48 12.43
C LEU A 650 19.56 39.13 13.74
N GLN A 651 19.35 40.45 13.78
CA GLN A 651 18.91 41.17 14.99
C GLN A 651 17.54 40.71 15.49
N ALA A 652 16.63 40.37 14.58
CA ALA A 652 15.32 39.82 14.91
C ALA A 652 15.37 38.38 15.48
N MET A 653 16.51 37.70 15.38
CA MET A 653 16.70 36.35 15.92
C MET A 653 16.99 36.36 17.43
N SER A 654 16.68 35.24 18.09
CA SER A 654 16.99 35.07 19.52
C SER A 654 18.48 35.17 19.82
N LEU A 655 18.82 35.66 21.03
CA LEU A 655 20.22 35.84 21.47
C LEU A 655 21.05 34.56 21.33
N LYS A 656 20.46 33.40 21.65
CA LYS A 656 21.12 32.08 21.52
C LYS A 656 21.52 31.78 20.07
N LYS A 657 20.62 32.04 19.10
CA LYS A 657 20.89 31.79 17.67
C LYS A 657 21.94 32.77 17.13
N ARG A 658 21.83 34.07 17.47
CA ARG A 658 22.82 35.09 17.11
C ARG A 658 24.22 34.75 17.62
N LYS A 659 24.34 34.37 18.90
CA LYS A 659 25.62 33.95 19.50
C LYS A 659 26.21 32.74 18.77
N ASN A 660 25.37 31.78 18.39
CA ASN A 660 25.81 30.61 17.64
C ASN A 660 26.39 30.97 16.27
N ILE A 661 25.69 31.80 15.48
CA ILE A 661 26.16 32.26 14.17
C ILE A 661 27.48 33.04 14.33
N ARG A 662 27.56 33.95 15.30
CA ARG A 662 28.79 34.70 15.54
C ARG A 662 29.98 33.79 15.87
N GLN A 663 29.80 32.82 16.76
CA GLN A 663 30.88 31.96 17.25
C GLN A 663 31.30 30.87 16.26
N LYS A 664 30.35 30.32 15.49
CA LYS A 664 30.57 29.15 14.62
C LYS A 664 30.65 29.48 13.13
N VAL A 665 30.21 30.65 12.70
CA VAL A 665 30.19 31.04 11.28
C VAL A 665 31.06 32.29 11.11
N LEU A 666 30.65 33.42 11.67
CA LEU A 666 31.32 34.70 11.43
C LEU A 666 32.77 34.74 11.91
N ARG A 667 33.09 34.02 13.00
CA ARG A 667 34.47 33.90 13.52
C ARG A 667 35.47 33.42 12.47
N HIS A 668 35.06 32.50 11.60
CA HIS A 668 35.93 31.85 10.61
C HIS A 668 35.84 32.50 9.23
N ARG A 669 35.03 33.55 9.06
CA ARG A 669 34.75 34.14 7.74
C ARG A 669 35.99 34.74 7.08
N GLU A 670 36.91 35.30 7.86
CA GLU A 670 38.17 35.88 7.35
C GLU A 670 39.16 34.81 6.85
N GLU A 671 39.04 33.57 7.34
CA GLU A 671 39.85 32.42 6.90
C GLU A 671 39.42 31.90 5.51
N LEU A 672 38.35 32.47 4.94
CA LEU A 672 37.70 31.98 3.73
C LEU A 672 37.68 33.03 2.63
N LEU A 673 37.59 32.52 1.39
CA LEU A 673 37.36 33.27 0.16
C LEU A 673 36.02 32.82 -0.44
N PHE A 674 35.23 33.78 -0.92
CA PHE A 674 33.89 33.56 -1.44
C PHE A 674 33.82 34.04 -2.89
N GLU A 675 33.55 33.11 -3.80
CA GLU A 675 33.54 33.37 -5.24
C GLU A 675 32.13 33.07 -5.78
N TRP A 676 31.45 34.11 -6.25
CA TRP A 676 30.15 34.01 -6.91
C TRP A 676 30.35 33.97 -8.43
N ASN A 677 29.87 32.92 -9.09
CA ASN A 677 29.98 32.71 -10.54
C ASN A 677 31.43 32.86 -11.05
N GLY A 678 32.41 32.44 -10.24
CA GLY A 678 33.83 32.44 -10.60
C GLY A 678 34.17 31.37 -11.66
N GLN A 679 35.45 31.27 -12.03
CA GLN A 679 35.90 30.31 -13.04
C GLN A 679 35.51 28.87 -12.65
N ALA A 680 34.78 28.19 -13.55
CA ALA A 680 34.26 26.87 -13.29
C ALA A 680 35.39 25.83 -13.09
N ASN A 681 35.30 25.04 -12.01
CA ASN A 681 36.16 23.89 -11.78
C ASN A 681 35.31 22.62 -11.66
N ASN A 682 34.68 22.28 -12.78
CA ASN A 682 33.64 21.26 -12.88
C ASN A 682 34.02 19.92 -12.24
N LEU A 683 35.30 19.54 -12.22
CA LEU A 683 35.75 18.29 -11.61
C LEU A 683 35.76 18.35 -10.07
N GLN A 684 36.34 19.41 -9.49
CA GLN A 684 36.39 19.56 -8.03
C GLN A 684 34.99 19.83 -7.46
N ASP A 685 34.21 20.67 -8.12
CA ASP A 685 32.84 20.98 -7.70
C ASP A 685 31.98 19.71 -7.67
N TYR A 686 32.05 18.91 -8.74
CA TYR A 686 31.33 17.62 -8.81
C TYR A 686 31.78 16.64 -7.74
N GLN A 687 33.08 16.60 -7.41
CA GLN A 687 33.59 15.73 -6.35
C GLN A 687 33.05 16.12 -4.97
N LEU A 688 32.94 17.41 -4.67
CA LEU A 688 32.32 17.89 -3.43
C LEU A 688 30.83 17.56 -3.37
N TYR A 689 30.10 17.68 -4.49
CA TYR A 689 28.72 17.21 -4.59
C TYR A 689 28.61 15.71 -4.24
N LEU A 690 29.48 14.88 -4.82
CA LEU A 690 29.49 13.44 -4.55
C LEU A 690 29.77 13.12 -3.07
N ASN A 691 30.58 13.92 -2.37
CA ASN A 691 30.84 13.72 -0.94
C ASN A 691 29.54 13.82 -0.12
N VAL A 692 28.70 14.80 -0.43
CA VAL A 692 27.39 14.99 0.21
C VAL A 692 26.40 13.93 -0.27
N GLN A 693 26.28 13.71 -1.57
CA GLN A 693 25.35 12.73 -2.16
C GLN A 693 25.58 11.31 -1.62
N LYS A 694 26.84 10.87 -1.51
CA LYS A 694 27.19 9.54 -0.97
C LYS A 694 26.80 9.35 0.49
N LYS A 695 26.60 10.41 1.26
CA LYS A 695 26.15 10.37 2.66
C LYS A 695 24.69 10.81 2.85
N GLY A 696 24.06 11.35 1.81
CA GLY A 696 22.67 11.80 1.84
C GLY A 696 21.70 10.63 1.91
N ARG A 697 21.28 10.26 3.12
CA ARG A 697 20.30 9.18 3.35
C ARG A 697 18.87 9.67 3.58
N ALA A 698 18.71 10.95 3.94
CA ALA A 698 17.40 11.57 4.14
C ALA A 698 16.62 11.77 2.83
N ILE A 699 17.33 11.97 1.72
CA ILE A 699 16.81 11.88 0.36
C ILE A 699 17.84 11.10 -0.43
N ASN A 700 17.56 9.82 -0.70
CA ASN A 700 18.52 8.93 -1.34
C ASN A 700 18.30 8.91 -2.87
N THR A 701 19.15 9.62 -3.61
CA THR A 701 19.10 9.69 -5.08
C THR A 701 20.30 9.01 -5.74
N ALA A 702 20.19 8.70 -7.03
CA ALA A 702 21.36 8.40 -7.85
C ALA A 702 22.17 9.70 -8.09
N PRO A 703 23.49 9.62 -8.31
CA PRO A 703 24.28 10.78 -8.69
C PRO A 703 23.74 11.44 -9.97
N LEU A 704 23.65 12.77 -9.99
CA LEU A 704 23.29 13.54 -11.18
C LEU A 704 24.44 13.53 -12.20
N PRO A 705 24.16 13.56 -13.51
CA PRO A 705 25.20 13.51 -14.54
C PRO A 705 26.06 14.78 -14.54
N LYS A 706 27.36 14.64 -14.84
CA LYS A 706 28.29 15.79 -14.94
C LYS A 706 27.82 16.87 -15.92
N ALA A 707 27.21 16.46 -17.03
CA ALA A 707 26.64 17.38 -18.02
C ALA A 707 25.59 18.35 -17.44
N TRP A 708 24.91 17.96 -16.36
CA TRP A 708 23.98 18.86 -15.67
C TRP A 708 24.72 20.03 -15.00
N PHE A 709 25.88 19.76 -14.40
CA PHE A 709 26.70 20.79 -13.77
C PHE A 709 27.28 21.76 -14.82
N GLU A 710 27.65 21.26 -15.99
CA GLU A 710 28.10 22.09 -17.11
C GLU A 710 26.98 22.99 -17.65
N GLU A 711 25.74 22.51 -17.68
CA GLU A 711 24.60 23.34 -18.09
C GLU A 711 24.26 24.39 -17.03
N MET A 712 24.32 24.05 -15.74
CA MET A 712 24.12 25.02 -14.66
C MET A 712 25.14 26.17 -14.72
N GLU A 713 26.39 25.93 -15.13
CA GLU A 713 27.38 27.01 -15.31
C GLU A 713 27.05 27.95 -16.49
N ARG A 714 26.28 27.48 -17.47
CA ARG A 714 25.94 28.24 -18.68
C ARG A 714 24.63 29.01 -18.55
N ASP A 715 23.70 28.51 -17.76
CA ASP A 715 22.38 29.10 -17.58
C ASP A 715 22.45 30.28 -16.59
N PRO A 716 22.12 31.51 -17.01
CA PRO A 716 22.28 32.72 -16.20
C PRO A 716 21.37 32.76 -14.96
N HIS A 717 20.35 31.90 -14.89
CA HIS A 717 19.48 31.77 -13.71
C HIS A 717 20.16 31.03 -12.56
N TRP A 718 21.27 30.34 -12.80
CA TRP A 718 22.04 29.71 -11.74
C TRP A 718 23.03 30.69 -11.12
N GLN A 719 23.04 30.71 -9.80
CA GLN A 719 24.04 31.39 -8.98
C GLN A 719 24.84 30.32 -8.25
N ILE A 720 26.16 30.35 -8.44
CA ILE A 720 27.07 29.32 -7.92
C ILE A 720 28.05 29.99 -6.98
N LEU A 721 28.02 29.60 -5.71
CA LEU A 721 28.96 30.07 -4.71
C LEU A 721 29.98 28.98 -4.42
N ARG A 722 31.26 29.34 -4.59
CA ARG A 722 32.42 28.54 -4.19
C ARG A 722 33.08 29.17 -2.98
N ILE A 723 33.39 28.33 -2.00
CA ILE A 723 34.08 28.74 -0.78
C ILE A 723 35.42 28.02 -0.72
N ARG A 724 36.50 28.81 -0.66
CA ARG A 724 37.87 28.30 -0.56
C ARG A 724 38.48 28.68 0.78
N HIS A 725 39.35 27.84 1.29
CA HIS A 725 40.21 28.20 2.41
C HIS A 725 41.31 29.14 1.93
N ARG A 726 41.44 30.32 2.57
CA ARG A 726 42.28 31.42 2.08
C ARG A 726 43.76 31.06 1.96
N VAL A 727 44.29 30.24 2.86
CA VAL A 727 45.72 29.92 2.92
C VAL A 727 46.09 28.71 2.05
N SER A 728 45.28 27.66 2.09
CA SER A 728 45.57 26.42 1.34
C SER A 728 45.02 26.41 -0.08
N ASP A 729 44.18 27.40 -0.42
CA ASP A 729 43.43 27.49 -1.67
C ASP A 729 42.59 26.23 -1.99
N GLN A 730 42.23 25.46 -0.97
CA GLN A 730 41.39 24.28 -1.13
C GLN A 730 39.92 24.68 -1.16
N LEU A 731 39.18 24.13 -2.12
CA LEU A 731 37.73 24.28 -2.21
C LEU A 731 37.05 23.48 -1.10
N ILE A 732 36.37 24.16 -0.19
CA ILE A 732 35.75 23.54 0.98
C ILE A 732 34.23 23.35 0.85
N ALA A 733 33.59 24.18 0.02
CA ALA A 733 32.17 24.08 -0.26
C ALA A 733 31.82 24.69 -1.62
N VAL A 734 30.78 24.15 -2.22
CA VAL A 734 30.13 24.69 -3.42
C VAL A 734 28.62 24.55 -3.26
N VAL A 735 27.85 25.54 -3.70
CA VAL A 735 26.40 25.52 -3.68
C VAL A 735 25.85 26.02 -5.00
N TRP A 736 24.85 25.32 -5.53
CA TRP A 736 24.13 25.68 -6.75
C TRP A 736 22.72 26.15 -6.39
N ILE A 737 22.42 27.38 -6.77
CA ILE A 737 21.22 28.10 -6.39
C ILE A 737 20.50 28.50 -7.66
N TYR A 738 19.23 28.14 -7.78
CA TYR A 738 18.40 28.62 -8.87
C TYR A 738 17.75 29.94 -8.47
N ALA A 739 17.90 30.97 -9.30
CA ALA A 739 17.34 32.29 -9.08
C ALA A 739 16.09 32.51 -9.94
N GLY A 740 14.95 32.67 -9.27
CA GLY A 740 13.72 33.17 -9.87
C GLY A 740 13.61 34.69 -9.76
N ASN A 741 12.47 35.23 -10.17
CA ASN A 741 12.24 36.69 -10.17
C ASN A 741 12.15 37.27 -8.75
N SER A 742 11.51 36.56 -7.81
CA SER A 742 11.23 37.03 -6.45
C SER A 742 11.83 36.17 -5.35
N HIS A 743 12.39 35.01 -5.70
CA HIS A 743 12.88 34.02 -4.75
C HIS A 743 14.10 33.28 -5.30
N ILE A 744 14.80 32.59 -4.39
CA ILE A 744 15.91 31.70 -4.73
C ILE A 744 15.75 30.32 -4.10
N GLU A 745 16.33 29.31 -4.74
CA GLU A 745 16.21 27.91 -4.34
C GLU A 745 17.60 27.28 -4.23
N ILE A 746 18.00 26.85 -3.03
CA ILE A 746 19.22 26.03 -2.89
C ILE A 746 18.90 24.61 -3.38
N LYS A 747 19.48 24.22 -4.51
CA LYS A 747 19.20 22.91 -5.13
C LYS A 747 20.24 21.86 -4.76
N LEU A 748 21.51 22.20 -4.82
CA LEU A 748 22.61 21.27 -4.60
C LEU A 748 23.68 21.90 -3.72
N ILE A 749 24.31 21.08 -2.89
CA ILE A 749 25.45 21.48 -2.07
C ILE A 749 26.52 20.41 -2.12
N GLY A 750 27.77 20.83 -2.27
CA GLY A 750 28.96 20.01 -2.12
C GLY A 750 29.79 20.53 -0.97
N LEU A 751 30.29 19.62 -0.12
CA LEU A 751 31.04 19.97 1.09
C LEU A 751 32.26 19.07 1.22
N ASP A 752 33.36 19.65 1.68
CA ASP A 752 34.49 18.90 2.19
C ASP A 752 34.32 18.69 3.70
N HIS A 753 34.18 17.44 4.08
CA HIS A 753 33.98 17.03 5.47
C HIS A 753 35.25 17.13 6.31
N SER A 754 36.43 17.27 5.71
CA SER A 754 37.67 17.51 6.45
C SER A 754 37.72 18.90 7.12
N PHE A 755 36.92 19.85 6.64
CA PHE A 755 36.85 21.22 7.13
C PHE A 755 35.65 21.51 8.06
N TYR A 756 35.08 20.49 8.71
CA TYR A 756 33.90 20.67 9.57
C TYR A 756 34.10 21.70 10.70
N SER A 757 35.33 21.90 11.18
CA SER A 757 35.67 22.91 12.18
C SER A 757 35.33 24.34 11.74
N LEU A 758 35.37 24.63 10.43
CA LEU A 758 35.05 25.93 9.84
C LEU A 758 33.55 26.13 9.58
N ASN A 759 32.74 25.11 9.90
CA ASN A 759 31.29 25.06 9.67
C ASN A 759 30.87 25.40 8.22
N PRO A 760 31.33 24.64 7.20
CA PRO A 760 31.12 25.00 5.79
C PRO A 760 29.65 25.19 5.40
N TYR A 761 28.75 24.35 5.93
CA TYR A 761 27.31 24.49 5.69
C TYR A 761 26.73 25.80 6.25
N GLY A 762 27.17 26.20 7.45
CA GLY A 762 26.78 27.48 8.04
C GLY A 762 27.31 28.68 7.26
N GLN A 763 28.51 28.59 6.70
CA GLN A 763 29.07 29.63 5.82
C GLN A 763 28.23 29.79 4.56
N VAL A 764 27.87 28.67 3.91
CA VAL A 764 26.97 28.65 2.76
C VAL A 764 25.66 29.36 3.08
N LEU A 765 24.95 28.95 4.14
CA LEU A 765 23.66 29.56 4.49
C LEU A 765 23.77 31.07 4.75
N TYR A 766 24.81 31.51 5.46
CA TYR A 766 25.01 32.93 5.75
C TYR A 766 25.24 33.74 4.47
N GLU A 767 26.13 33.29 3.58
CA GLU A 767 26.44 34.00 2.34
C GLU A 767 25.29 34.00 1.36
N VAL A 768 24.52 32.91 1.28
CA VAL A 768 23.31 32.85 0.44
C VAL A 768 22.25 33.82 0.94
N LEU A 769 22.00 33.87 2.25
CA LEU A 769 21.09 34.86 2.84
C LEU A 769 21.58 36.29 2.57
N ASN A 770 22.88 36.55 2.73
CA ASN A 770 23.45 37.87 2.49
C ASN A 770 23.28 38.30 1.03
N ARG A 771 23.61 37.40 0.10
CA ARG A 771 23.41 37.60 -1.33
C ARG A 771 21.95 37.87 -1.66
N ALA A 772 21.02 37.19 -1.00
CA ALA A 772 19.60 37.38 -1.21
C ALA A 772 19.11 38.78 -0.84
N PHE A 773 19.58 39.32 0.29
CA PHE A 773 19.30 40.71 0.64
C PHE A 773 19.93 41.70 -0.35
N LEU A 774 21.17 41.47 -0.78
CA LEU A 774 21.85 42.35 -1.74
C LEU A 774 21.14 42.38 -3.12
N MET A 775 20.53 41.27 -3.51
CA MET A 775 19.80 41.13 -4.78
C MET A 775 18.30 41.46 -4.67
N GLY A 776 17.80 41.76 -3.47
CA GLY A 776 16.39 42.09 -3.25
C GLY A 776 15.41 40.91 -3.35
N TRP A 777 15.88 39.67 -3.20
CA TRP A 777 14.98 38.50 -3.19
C TRP A 777 14.18 38.43 -1.90
N GLN A 778 12.92 38.04 -2.03
CA GLN A 778 11.92 38.09 -0.96
C GLN A 778 11.86 36.79 -0.16
N THR A 779 12.26 35.66 -0.76
CA THR A 779 12.16 34.34 -0.14
C THR A 779 13.33 33.47 -0.56
N LEU A 780 13.90 32.74 0.40
CA LEU A 780 14.90 31.70 0.15
C LEU A 780 14.31 30.33 0.50
N PHE A 781 14.21 29.45 -0.48
CA PHE A 781 13.85 28.06 -0.30
C PHE A 781 15.10 27.21 -0.09
N ALA A 782 15.09 26.38 0.94
CA ALA A 782 16.27 25.64 1.38
C ALA A 782 16.12 24.10 1.30
N GLY A 783 14.97 23.58 0.86
CA GLY A 783 14.75 22.14 0.68
C GLY A 783 14.48 21.34 1.97
N PHE A 784 14.53 20.02 1.86
CA PHE A 784 13.98 19.02 2.81
C PHE A 784 14.95 18.46 3.88
N SER A 785 16.27 18.68 3.76
CA SER A 785 17.30 18.05 4.61
C SER A 785 17.87 18.97 5.71
N THR A 786 18.73 18.44 6.60
CA THR A 786 19.53 19.25 7.57
C THR A 786 18.74 20.26 8.42
N ASP A 787 17.61 19.82 8.98
CA ASP A 787 16.67 20.63 9.78
C ASP A 787 17.37 21.47 10.87
N MET A 788 18.25 20.85 11.66
CA MET A 788 18.91 21.53 12.78
C MET A 788 19.73 22.74 12.34
N GLU A 789 20.52 22.64 11.27
CA GLU A 789 21.34 23.75 10.79
C GLU A 789 20.47 24.88 10.23
N LYS A 790 19.44 24.53 9.45
CA LYS A 790 18.51 25.51 8.88
C LYS A 790 17.74 26.28 9.96
N ARG A 791 17.35 25.61 11.05
CA ARG A 791 16.65 26.24 12.19
C ARG A 791 17.52 27.22 12.97
N LYS A 792 18.84 27.00 13.02
CA LYS A 792 19.79 27.95 13.66
C LYS A 792 19.77 29.30 12.96
N PHE A 793 19.51 29.32 11.65
CA PHE A 793 19.32 30.53 10.85
C PHE A 793 17.87 31.04 10.82
N ASN A 794 16.98 30.55 11.71
CA ASN A 794 15.58 30.99 11.79
C ASN A 794 14.70 30.69 10.57
N SER A 795 14.96 29.56 9.89
CA SER A 795 14.01 29.05 8.88
C SER A 795 12.63 28.76 9.47
N GLN A 796 11.62 28.96 8.63
CA GLN A 796 10.26 28.47 8.80
C GLN A 796 10.15 27.06 8.23
N LYS A 797 9.17 26.30 8.72
CA LYS A 797 8.89 24.93 8.26
C LYS A 797 7.53 24.89 7.60
N GLN A 798 7.47 24.21 6.48
CA GLN A 798 6.23 23.85 5.81
C GLN A 798 6.15 22.32 5.74
N GLN A 799 5.02 21.77 6.16
CA GLN A 799 4.75 20.35 6.02
C GLN A 799 4.08 20.12 4.66
N LEU A 800 4.79 19.41 3.78
CA LEU A 800 4.29 19.04 2.47
C LEU A 800 3.84 17.59 2.46
N ILE A 801 2.99 17.26 1.49
CA ILE A 801 2.54 15.90 1.21
C ILE A 801 2.82 15.56 -0.24
N THR A 802 3.16 14.31 -0.52
CA THR A 802 3.20 13.72 -1.85
C THR A 802 2.07 12.70 -2.01
N TYR A 803 1.51 12.56 -3.20
CA TYR A 803 0.63 11.44 -3.53
C TYR A 803 1.43 10.36 -4.25
N ALA A 804 1.29 9.12 -3.82
CA ALA A 804 1.83 7.97 -4.53
C ALA A 804 0.70 7.06 -5.00
N GLN A 805 0.85 6.48 -6.18
CA GLN A 805 -0.08 5.47 -6.68
C GLN A 805 0.70 4.18 -6.93
N MET A 806 0.19 3.09 -6.35
CA MET A 806 0.80 1.76 -6.43
C MET A 806 -0.19 0.77 -7.03
N GLU A 807 0.34 -0.20 -7.77
CA GLU A 807 -0.45 -1.31 -8.29
C GLU A 807 -0.80 -2.33 -7.18
N GLU A 808 0.08 -2.48 -6.18
CA GLU A 808 -0.14 -3.28 -4.97
C GLU A 808 0.01 -2.38 -3.74
N SER A 809 -1.08 -2.13 -3.00
CA SER A 809 -1.10 -1.22 -1.83
C SER A 809 -1.14 -1.97 -0.49
N PHE A 810 -1.28 -3.29 -0.49
CA PHE A 810 -1.40 -4.12 0.73
C PHE A 810 -0.23 -3.94 1.70
N GLU A 811 0.96 -3.67 1.17
CA GLU A 811 2.19 -3.49 1.95
C GLU A 811 2.19 -2.23 2.83
N LEU A 812 1.21 -1.34 2.65
CA LEU A 812 0.97 -0.20 3.54
C LEU A 812 0.59 -0.64 4.96
N VAL A 813 -0.06 -1.81 5.09
CA VAL A 813 -0.66 -2.28 6.36
C VAL A 813 0.34 -3.03 7.23
N ASP A 814 1.29 -3.76 6.63
CA ASP A 814 1.99 -4.85 7.35
C ASP A 814 3.45 -4.55 7.74
N LEU A 815 3.72 -3.34 8.23
CA LEU A 815 5.08 -2.90 8.61
C LEU A 815 5.13 -2.13 9.92
N GLU A 816 4.29 -2.48 10.87
CA GLU A 816 4.56 -2.17 12.26
C GLU A 816 5.65 -3.15 12.75
N PHE A 817 6.71 -2.64 13.37
CA PHE A 817 7.81 -3.37 14.05
C PHE A 817 9.09 -3.75 13.31
N ASN A 818 9.21 -3.67 11.98
CA ASN A 818 10.54 -3.85 11.34
C ASN A 818 11.56 -2.73 11.67
N GLY A 819 11.12 -1.64 12.31
CA GLY A 819 11.99 -0.55 12.77
C GLY A 819 12.58 -0.72 14.18
N GLY A 820 12.39 -1.87 14.84
CA GLY A 820 12.78 -2.04 16.25
C GLY A 820 14.17 -2.63 16.49
N GLN A 821 14.62 -3.61 15.70
CA GLN A 821 15.86 -4.35 15.99
C GLN A 821 16.50 -4.94 14.72
N ILE A 822 17.13 -4.09 13.90
CA ILE A 822 18.22 -4.59 13.04
C ILE A 822 19.51 -4.34 13.82
N LYS A 823 19.80 -5.21 14.80
CA LYS A 823 21.16 -5.30 15.35
C LYS A 823 22.00 -6.03 14.30
N ALA A 824 23.05 -5.36 13.84
CA ALA A 824 24.08 -5.98 13.00
C ALA A 824 24.66 -7.20 13.73
N GLY A 825 24.41 -8.38 13.17
CA GLY A 825 25.00 -9.66 13.55
C GLY A 825 25.54 -10.34 12.32
#